data_AF-A0A077ZPR5-F1
#
_entry.id   AF-A0A077ZPR5-F1
#
_cell.length_a   1.000
_cell.length_b   1.000
_cell.length_c   1.000
_cell.angle_alpha   90.00
_cell.angle_beta   90.00
_cell.angle_gamma   90.00
#
_symmetry.space_group_name_H-M   'P 1'
#
loop_
_entity.id
_entity.type
_entity.pdbx_description
1 polymer ?
#
loop_
_entity_poly.entity_id
_entity_poly.type
_entity_poly.pdbx_seq_one_letter_code
_entity_poly.pdbx_strand_id
1 'polypeptide(L)'
;MAEIKLSGVDGQDGEDGYAGSHYGENGTNAGPAQDGGDGGQAYLRIQRVLESQSAILVSGTIHSQPFNQVFELGPNGFLNIDARGGKGGRGGYGGNGHDGRPGHDGMDATRFTNGTNGGSGGNGGNGGNGSSGGHGGKGGFVQIIVAESDMDLLLLLGPIKIKGGPGGELGRNGHGGCGGRGGRGGSSYTYSTTTTSTYRDSNGNTQTQYHTHWHTNPGGIDGPPGNSGHNGNAQLYCGRDGNDGQFEFIVEHGAGPVKYEDKYDLKIVDFGMIFYEEDGIIEPGEKAYISTLTIHNLGLMPTPIHTDFFISLVDNNWLSGIGSLQIPRAIAPMDLITIPFKHEFLINYPLMPQTSPKPREEITTAQVQIFKPSINRFLPPSIVVQPKPLLISYPLSLSQYQCLRTFSPGQEAKILITLKNNSTLEIGGEIRPAQLWLQSGDGEFDTTDILVSYKGEKKPLKDPYVIKIPMIDPMSTIVIQCQITIPQVGYLLKATYNVSSYLTDPRNQAATFPCIHTFPYQIRTGFHYVPFPEQDFVFVINENTKIEEVNYIQEMCLYYGLKANFYDINMNGNLNLFEPLPHLTTTLAQDLDNKTLVIINNQFTVSSTSQDIVYARTLDFLRKSEVLRAIAEHHVHFVIFSPYQHNYNAWTFKYDPECHVFNDENEFLAQEYGFSERPFSDKVGSSCAIHAKKAFISFKSKIDQLNIQADEMRQTVSKRFPNHSYLACTLFREGQPLKRIGQVVIMRTPPMLGQYVTFMDFNDIRSKPMDFAFALLNTVDIDKKAKIAVRVLQNIEKKNPFELAMQESLAFTLSREIYIGCNSKHSRKFNFDDFSCFLSVLKNQKKDADYFNPKAMEELFLRLKKCTSKEARFADKLIFWVAHAKLLRQMNKKLGQLMQLMHNDKQNKLEQEATIKTISADYLIKKKKYKGLNFPKYLLLSNLDLDGTTYRSWLNTKTVISEKELKEFQANEKKHNEQCNILVDYKKQLDDQLKV
;
A
#
# COMPACT_ATOMS: atom_id res chain seq x y z
N MET A 1 -37.86 -25.98 23.18
CA MET A 1 -38.63 -24.95 23.92
C MET A 1 -40.05 -25.45 23.99
N ALA A 2 -40.60 -25.63 25.18
CA ALA A 2 -41.97 -26.10 25.37
C ALA A 2 -42.89 -24.89 25.58
N GLU A 3 -44.14 -24.96 25.11
CA GLU A 3 -45.08 -23.86 25.23
C GLU A 3 -46.49 -24.39 25.53
N ILE A 4 -47.18 -23.77 26.49
CA ILE A 4 -48.61 -23.90 26.71
C ILE A 4 -49.27 -22.68 26.08
N LYS A 5 -49.98 -22.90 24.97
CA LYS A 5 -50.63 -21.84 24.20
C LYS A 5 -52.09 -21.68 24.62
N LEU A 6 -52.37 -20.53 25.21
CA LEU A 6 -53.68 -20.06 25.68
C LEU A 6 -54.06 -18.75 24.97
N SER A 7 -53.33 -18.35 23.91
CA SER A 7 -53.55 -17.06 23.28
C SER A 7 -54.89 -17.01 22.57
N GLY A 8 -55.53 -15.85 22.67
CA GLY A 8 -56.72 -15.54 21.91
C GLY A 8 -56.46 -15.57 20.41
N VAL A 9 -57.50 -15.96 19.66
CA VAL A 9 -57.45 -15.97 18.19
C VAL A 9 -57.55 -14.53 17.69
N ASP A 10 -56.75 -14.15 16.71
CA ASP A 10 -56.85 -12.83 16.10
C ASP A 10 -58.21 -12.68 15.36
N GLY A 11 -58.81 -11.51 15.49
CA GLY A 11 -60.03 -11.12 14.80
C GLY A 11 -59.78 -10.98 13.30
N GLN A 12 -60.76 -11.41 12.50
CA GLN A 12 -60.73 -11.24 11.05
C GLN A 12 -60.95 -9.77 10.66
N ASP A 13 -60.20 -9.32 9.67
CA ASP A 13 -60.38 -8.00 9.08
C ASP A 13 -61.75 -7.88 8.39
N GLY A 14 -62.31 -6.68 8.39
CA GLY A 14 -63.52 -6.36 7.66
C GLY A 14 -63.25 -6.32 6.16
N GLU A 15 -64.16 -6.90 5.38
CA GLU A 15 -64.05 -6.90 3.92
C GLU A 15 -64.30 -5.50 3.34
N ASP A 16 -63.48 -5.08 2.38
CA ASP A 16 -63.68 -3.80 1.71
C ASP A 16 -64.94 -3.84 0.82
N GLY A 17 -65.63 -2.71 0.74
CA GLY A 17 -66.72 -2.49 -0.20
C GLY A 17 -66.23 -2.28 -1.64
N TYR A 18 -67.07 -2.64 -2.59
CA TYR A 18 -66.80 -2.50 -4.01
C TYR A 18 -67.21 -1.11 -4.51
N ALA A 19 -66.40 -0.53 -5.38
CA ALA A 19 -66.79 0.70 -6.05
C ALA A 19 -67.98 0.45 -7.01
N GLY A 20 -68.81 1.47 -7.21
CA GLY A 20 -69.84 1.45 -8.25
C GLY A 20 -69.17 1.24 -9.61
N SER A 21 -69.79 0.41 -10.46
CA SER A 21 -69.24 -0.01 -11.75
C SER A 21 -69.91 0.66 -12.96
N HIS A 22 -71.06 1.32 -12.74
CA HIS A 22 -71.84 2.01 -13.76
C HIS A 22 -72.11 3.46 -13.38
N TYR A 23 -72.39 4.31 -14.37
CA TYR A 23 -72.65 5.73 -14.13
C TYR A 23 -73.77 5.97 -13.11
N GLY A 24 -73.46 6.70 -12.04
CA GLY A 24 -74.38 6.97 -10.95
C GLY A 24 -74.57 5.82 -9.96
N GLU A 25 -73.86 4.70 -10.11
CA GLU A 25 -73.93 3.56 -9.19
C GLU A 25 -73.21 3.86 -7.88
N ASN A 26 -73.85 3.51 -6.76
CA ASN A 26 -73.28 3.71 -5.45
C ASN A 26 -72.17 2.68 -5.18
N GLY A 27 -71.15 3.07 -4.42
CA GLY A 27 -70.23 2.10 -3.84
C GLY A 27 -70.89 1.30 -2.72
N THR A 28 -70.47 0.06 -2.53
CA THR A 28 -71.00 -0.79 -1.45
C THR A 28 -70.30 -0.50 -0.14
N ASN A 29 -70.99 -0.78 0.97
CA ASN A 29 -70.40 -0.65 2.30
C ASN A 29 -69.38 -1.78 2.54
N ALA A 30 -68.41 -1.51 3.42
CA ALA A 30 -67.49 -2.51 3.94
C ALA A 30 -68.18 -3.48 4.93
N GLY A 31 -67.66 -4.70 5.02
CA GLY A 31 -68.00 -5.68 6.05
C GLY A 31 -67.40 -5.30 7.41
N PRO A 32 -68.01 -5.76 8.53
CA PRO A 32 -67.49 -5.47 9.87
C PRO A 32 -66.21 -6.26 10.14
N ALA A 33 -65.25 -5.63 10.83
CA ALA A 33 -64.14 -6.36 11.42
C ALA A 33 -64.59 -7.14 12.67
N GLN A 34 -63.89 -8.22 12.99
CA GLN A 34 -64.13 -9.03 14.18
C GLN A 34 -63.18 -8.64 15.31
N ASP A 35 -63.67 -8.77 16.54
CA ASP A 35 -62.85 -8.62 17.73
C ASP A 35 -61.85 -9.78 17.85
N GLY A 36 -60.69 -9.51 18.45
CA GLY A 36 -59.76 -10.55 18.86
C GLY A 36 -60.33 -11.34 20.04
N GLY A 37 -60.09 -12.66 20.05
CA GLY A 37 -60.49 -13.53 21.14
C GLY A 37 -59.72 -13.23 22.42
N ASP A 38 -60.37 -13.41 23.57
CA ASP A 38 -59.71 -13.30 24.86
C ASP A 38 -58.69 -14.44 25.05
N GLY A 39 -57.62 -14.14 25.78
CA GLY A 39 -56.68 -15.14 26.28
C GLY A 39 -57.34 -16.10 27.27
N GLY A 40 -56.83 -17.32 27.32
CA GLY A 40 -57.38 -18.41 28.09
C GLY A 40 -57.14 -18.33 29.59
N GLN A 41 -57.81 -19.23 30.31
CA GLN A 41 -57.63 -19.40 31.75
C GLN A 41 -56.93 -20.72 32.03
N ALA A 42 -55.90 -20.69 32.88
CA ALA A 42 -55.19 -21.88 33.31
C ALA A 42 -54.90 -21.87 34.82
N TYR A 43 -55.18 -23.01 35.45
CA TYR A 43 -54.85 -23.30 36.84
C TYR A 43 -53.91 -24.50 36.82
N LEU A 44 -52.61 -24.25 36.88
CA LEU A 44 -51.58 -25.25 36.62
C LEU A 44 -50.83 -25.56 37.90
N ARG A 45 -50.66 -26.84 38.21
CA ARG A 45 -49.81 -27.35 39.26
C ARG A 45 -48.53 -27.91 38.65
N ILE A 46 -47.39 -27.50 39.19
CA ILE A 46 -46.06 -27.98 38.77
C ILE A 46 -45.53 -28.95 39.82
N GLN A 47 -45.06 -30.11 39.37
CA GLN A 47 -44.54 -31.17 40.24
C GLN A 47 -43.27 -31.77 39.65
N ARG A 48 -42.42 -32.28 40.54
CA ARG A 48 -41.20 -32.98 40.18
C ARG A 48 -41.49 -34.35 39.58
N VAL A 49 -40.74 -34.72 38.56
CA VAL A 49 -40.70 -36.09 38.02
C VAL A 49 -39.55 -36.84 38.71
N LEU A 50 -39.84 -37.90 39.47
CA LEU A 50 -38.83 -38.59 40.28
C LEU A 50 -37.68 -39.19 39.46
N GLU A 51 -37.96 -39.57 38.21
CA GLU A 51 -37.01 -40.24 37.32
C GLU A 51 -36.20 -39.25 36.44
N SER A 52 -36.46 -37.95 36.51
CA SER A 52 -35.80 -36.95 35.65
C SER A 52 -35.54 -35.64 36.38
N GLN A 53 -34.29 -35.15 36.29
CA GLN A 53 -33.88 -33.84 36.81
C GLN A 53 -34.16 -32.70 35.81
N SER A 54 -34.54 -33.04 34.58
CA SER A 54 -34.80 -32.08 33.50
C SER A 54 -36.26 -32.01 33.07
N ALA A 55 -37.13 -32.76 33.75
CA ALA A 55 -38.55 -32.81 33.45
C ALA A 55 -39.40 -32.18 34.54
N ILE A 56 -40.53 -31.63 34.13
CA ILE A 56 -41.61 -31.20 35.02
C ILE A 56 -42.93 -31.84 34.61
N LEU A 57 -43.71 -32.24 35.60
CA LEU A 57 -45.11 -32.60 35.42
C LEU A 57 -45.95 -31.35 35.62
N VAL A 58 -46.77 -31.00 34.62
CA VAL A 58 -47.72 -29.90 34.70
C VAL A 58 -49.12 -30.47 34.61
N SER A 59 -49.89 -30.35 35.68
CA SER A 59 -51.27 -30.83 35.78
C SER A 59 -52.23 -29.70 36.16
N GLY A 60 -53.55 -29.90 36.05
CA GLY A 60 -54.54 -28.89 36.46
C GLY A 60 -55.64 -28.71 35.43
N THR A 61 -56.05 -27.47 35.17
CA THR A 61 -57.08 -27.17 34.17
C THR A 61 -56.68 -26.05 33.21
N ILE A 62 -57.05 -26.20 31.95
CA ILE A 62 -56.94 -25.20 30.88
C ILE A 62 -58.34 -25.04 30.29
N HIS A 63 -58.90 -23.83 30.29
CA HIS A 63 -60.29 -23.58 29.86
C HIS A 63 -61.30 -24.54 30.54
N SER A 64 -61.11 -24.83 31.83
CA SER A 64 -61.89 -25.79 32.62
C SER A 64 -61.80 -27.25 32.15
N GLN A 65 -60.93 -27.58 31.20
CA GLN A 65 -60.62 -28.95 30.80
C GLN A 65 -59.40 -29.46 31.56
N PRO A 66 -59.38 -30.74 31.98
CA PRO A 66 -58.24 -31.32 32.67
C PRO A 66 -57.00 -31.28 31.76
N PHE A 67 -55.88 -30.83 32.31
CA PHE A 67 -54.57 -30.80 31.67
C PHE A 67 -53.60 -31.63 32.50
N ASN A 68 -52.81 -32.49 31.85
CA ASN A 68 -51.81 -33.33 32.52
C ASN A 68 -50.73 -33.75 31.53
N GLN A 69 -49.54 -33.14 31.61
CA GLN A 69 -48.47 -33.38 30.66
C GLN A 69 -47.08 -33.30 31.33
N VAL A 70 -46.19 -34.20 30.94
CA VAL A 70 -44.76 -34.14 31.29
C VAL A 70 -44.01 -33.39 30.20
N PHE A 71 -43.17 -32.44 30.60
CA PHE A 71 -42.30 -31.69 29.70
C PHE A 71 -40.83 -31.98 30.00
N GLU A 72 -40.14 -32.60 29.05
CA GLU A 72 -38.67 -32.76 29.08
C GLU A 72 -38.02 -31.50 28.51
N LEU A 73 -37.36 -30.71 29.36
CA LEU A 73 -36.81 -29.42 29.00
C LEU A 73 -35.29 -29.47 28.74
N GLY A 74 -34.61 -30.50 29.25
CA GLY A 74 -33.15 -30.58 29.24
C GLY A 74 -32.49 -29.49 30.12
N PRO A 75 -31.16 -29.33 30.05
CA PRO A 75 -30.41 -28.43 30.94
C PRO A 75 -30.67 -26.94 30.70
N ASN A 76 -31.11 -26.58 29.48
CA ASN A 76 -31.27 -25.18 29.04
C ASN A 76 -32.70 -24.82 28.62
N GLY A 77 -33.63 -25.77 28.58
CA GLY A 77 -35.00 -25.51 28.13
C GLY A 77 -35.83 -24.77 29.17
N PHE A 78 -36.89 -24.14 28.67
CA PHE A 78 -37.89 -23.47 29.49
C PHE A 78 -39.28 -23.85 28.99
N LEU A 79 -40.25 -23.86 29.91
CA LEU A 79 -41.67 -23.92 29.61
C LEU A 79 -42.24 -22.50 29.56
N ASN A 80 -42.69 -22.07 28.39
CA ASN A 80 -43.36 -20.79 28.20
C ASN A 80 -44.88 -20.96 28.34
N ILE A 81 -45.57 -19.92 28.78
CA ILE A 81 -47.03 -19.88 28.82
C ILE A 81 -47.47 -18.59 28.12
N ASP A 82 -48.27 -18.73 27.06
CA ASP A 82 -48.77 -17.60 26.29
C ASP A 82 -50.29 -17.51 26.37
N ALA A 83 -50.79 -16.62 27.21
CA ALA A 83 -52.20 -16.30 27.41
C ALA A 83 -52.52 -14.87 26.96
N ARG A 84 -51.85 -14.36 25.92
CA ARG A 84 -52.17 -13.04 25.36
C ARG A 84 -53.54 -13.02 24.70
N GLY A 85 -54.20 -11.86 24.73
CA GLY A 85 -55.38 -11.63 23.91
C GLY A 85 -55.05 -11.56 22.42
N GLY A 86 -55.99 -11.98 21.59
CA GLY A 86 -55.89 -11.88 20.12
C GLY A 86 -56.00 -10.43 19.66
N LYS A 87 -55.33 -10.11 18.55
CA LYS A 87 -55.45 -8.79 17.92
C LYS A 87 -56.84 -8.59 17.33
N GLY A 88 -57.40 -7.39 17.44
CA GLY A 88 -58.64 -7.03 16.75
C GLY A 88 -58.45 -6.86 15.23
N GLY A 89 -59.42 -7.31 14.45
CA GLY A 89 -59.40 -7.18 12.99
C GLY A 89 -59.48 -5.72 12.55
N ARG A 90 -58.84 -5.37 11.44
CA ARG A 90 -58.89 -4.03 10.85
C ARG A 90 -60.23 -3.79 10.16
N GLY A 91 -60.82 -2.61 10.32
CA GLY A 91 -62.02 -2.17 9.62
C GLY A 91 -61.83 -2.03 8.11
N GLY A 92 -62.84 -2.42 7.35
CA GLY A 92 -62.86 -2.37 5.90
C GLY A 92 -63.21 -0.99 5.34
N TYR A 93 -62.83 -0.76 4.09
CA TYR A 93 -63.01 0.50 3.37
C TYR A 93 -64.28 0.47 2.53
N GLY A 94 -65.16 1.45 2.67
CA GLY A 94 -66.34 1.59 1.83
C GLY A 94 -65.96 1.87 0.37
N GLY A 95 -66.69 1.27 -0.57
CA GLY A 95 -66.44 1.46 -1.99
C GLY A 95 -66.81 2.86 -2.47
N ASN A 96 -66.12 3.39 -3.47
CA ASN A 96 -66.47 4.71 -4.02
C ASN A 96 -67.70 4.63 -4.93
N GLY A 97 -68.55 5.65 -4.92
CA GLY A 97 -69.60 5.83 -5.91
C GLY A 97 -69.03 6.25 -7.25
N HIS A 98 -69.69 5.82 -8.34
CA HIS A 98 -69.25 6.11 -9.69
C HIS A 98 -69.81 7.44 -10.20
N ASP A 99 -69.05 8.15 -11.02
CA ASP A 99 -69.48 9.40 -11.63
C ASP A 99 -70.77 9.24 -12.45
N GLY A 100 -71.54 10.30 -12.59
CA GLY A 100 -72.77 10.35 -13.38
C GLY A 100 -72.51 10.46 -14.88
N ARG A 101 -73.48 10.03 -15.69
CA ARG A 101 -73.34 10.03 -17.16
C ARG A 101 -73.38 11.46 -17.70
N PRO A 102 -72.55 11.84 -18.68
CA PRO A 102 -72.70 13.15 -19.33
C PRO A 102 -74.04 13.25 -20.08
N GLY A 103 -74.61 14.46 -20.11
CA GLY A 103 -75.76 14.81 -20.92
C GLY A 103 -75.42 14.81 -22.41
N HIS A 104 -76.43 14.69 -23.26
CA HIS A 104 -76.24 14.71 -24.71
C HIS A 104 -76.25 16.14 -25.24
N ASP A 105 -75.39 16.46 -26.19
CA ASP A 105 -75.40 17.79 -26.81
C ASP A 105 -76.66 17.97 -27.68
N GLY A 106 -77.16 19.20 -27.73
CA GLY A 106 -78.23 19.62 -28.62
C GLY A 106 -77.71 19.83 -30.06
N MET A 107 -78.63 19.84 -31.01
CA MET A 107 -78.33 20.05 -32.42
C MET A 107 -78.29 21.53 -32.75
N ASP A 108 -77.32 21.96 -33.55
CA ASP A 108 -77.19 23.36 -33.97
C ASP A 108 -78.39 23.84 -34.80
N ALA A 109 -78.63 25.15 -34.75
CA ALA A 109 -79.59 25.82 -35.62
C ALA A 109 -79.16 25.69 -37.09
N THR A 110 -80.14 25.64 -37.99
CA THR A 110 -79.92 25.73 -39.43
C THR A 110 -80.65 26.96 -39.97
N ARG A 111 -80.54 27.25 -41.26
CA ARG A 111 -81.34 28.34 -41.88
C ARG A 111 -82.85 28.15 -41.75
N PHE A 112 -83.32 26.94 -41.39
CA PHE A 112 -84.73 26.59 -41.31
C PHE A 112 -85.22 26.28 -39.88
N THR A 113 -84.32 26.00 -38.94
CA THR A 113 -84.66 25.55 -37.59
C THR A 113 -83.75 26.18 -36.53
N ASN A 114 -84.25 26.40 -35.33
CA ASN A 114 -83.43 26.80 -34.19
C ASN A 114 -82.65 25.60 -33.65
N GLY A 115 -81.59 25.87 -32.88
CA GLY A 115 -80.83 24.83 -32.21
C GLY A 115 -81.63 24.22 -31.05
N THR A 116 -81.36 22.97 -30.70
CA THR A 116 -81.97 22.30 -29.54
C THR A 116 -81.09 22.45 -28.31
N ASN A 117 -81.71 22.41 -27.13
CA ASN A 117 -80.97 22.41 -25.87
C ASN A 117 -80.20 21.10 -25.70
N GLY A 118 -79.12 21.14 -24.92
CA GLY A 118 -78.44 19.93 -24.46
C GLY A 118 -79.21 19.24 -23.33
N GLY A 119 -79.05 17.93 -23.22
CA GLY A 119 -79.63 17.10 -22.16
C GLY A 119 -78.91 17.27 -20.82
N SER A 120 -79.60 16.99 -19.73
CA SER A 120 -79.01 17.03 -18.39
C SER A 120 -77.96 15.92 -18.18
N GLY A 121 -76.94 16.19 -17.39
CA GLY A 121 -76.05 15.16 -16.87
C GLY A 121 -76.75 14.28 -15.83
N GLY A 122 -76.35 13.01 -15.74
CA GLY A 122 -76.78 12.07 -14.71
C GLY A 122 -76.07 12.33 -13.39
N ASN A 123 -76.69 11.94 -12.27
CA ASN A 123 -76.09 12.11 -10.95
C ASN A 123 -74.97 11.09 -10.73
N GLY A 124 -73.97 11.47 -9.93
CA GLY A 124 -72.97 10.52 -9.42
C GLY A 124 -73.53 9.67 -8.30
N GLY A 125 -73.01 8.45 -8.14
CA GLY A 125 -73.39 7.53 -7.10
C GLY A 125 -72.76 7.90 -5.76
N ASN A 126 -73.41 7.55 -4.66
CA ASN A 126 -72.88 7.78 -3.32
C ASN A 126 -71.75 6.79 -3.00
N GLY A 127 -70.77 7.22 -2.21
CA GLY A 127 -69.77 6.31 -1.64
C GLY A 127 -70.37 5.44 -0.55
N GLY A 128 -69.90 4.20 -0.44
CA GLY A 128 -70.23 3.27 0.62
C GLY A 128 -69.55 3.64 1.94
N ASN A 129 -70.13 3.18 3.04
CA ASN A 129 -69.59 3.35 4.38
C ASN A 129 -68.45 2.36 4.65
N GLY A 130 -67.37 2.81 5.30
CA GLY A 130 -66.37 1.93 5.88
C GLY A 130 -66.88 1.26 7.16
N SER A 131 -66.06 0.40 7.77
CA SER A 131 -66.36 -0.21 9.08
C SER A 131 -65.31 0.15 10.13
N SER A 132 -65.67 0.04 11.41
CA SER A 132 -64.73 0.25 12.52
C SER A 132 -63.80 -0.95 12.67
N GLY A 133 -62.64 -0.75 13.31
CA GLY A 133 -61.76 -1.86 13.68
C GLY A 133 -62.34 -2.65 14.86
N GLY A 134 -62.11 -3.97 14.87
CA GLY A 134 -62.47 -4.86 15.97
C GLY A 134 -61.61 -4.59 17.19
N HIS A 135 -62.16 -4.78 18.38
CA HIS A 135 -61.45 -4.64 19.65
C HIS A 135 -60.42 -5.76 19.82
N GLY A 136 -59.31 -5.48 20.50
CA GLY A 136 -58.37 -6.50 20.90
C GLY A 136 -58.93 -7.35 22.05
N GLY A 137 -58.63 -8.64 22.04
CA GLY A 137 -59.03 -9.55 23.11
C GLY A 137 -58.29 -9.25 24.41
N LYS A 138 -58.91 -9.51 25.54
CA LYS A 138 -58.27 -9.36 26.85
C LYS A 138 -57.18 -10.41 27.05
N GLY A 139 -56.18 -10.09 27.86
CA GLY A 139 -55.24 -11.08 28.35
C GLY A 139 -55.91 -12.12 29.25
N GLY A 140 -55.35 -13.31 29.28
CA GLY A 140 -55.87 -14.44 30.06
C GLY A 140 -55.52 -14.41 31.54
N PHE A 141 -56.00 -15.41 32.27
CA PHE A 141 -55.67 -15.63 33.68
C PHE A 141 -54.81 -16.87 33.82
N VAL A 142 -53.63 -16.76 34.44
CA VAL A 142 -52.74 -17.91 34.67
C VAL A 142 -52.40 -17.96 36.16
N GLN A 143 -52.72 -19.08 36.80
CA GLN A 143 -52.33 -19.38 38.17
C GLN A 143 -51.40 -20.59 38.17
N ILE A 144 -50.24 -20.47 38.81
CA ILE A 144 -49.27 -21.56 38.95
C ILE A 144 -49.17 -21.96 40.42
N ILE A 145 -49.53 -23.20 40.72
CA ILE A 145 -49.48 -23.81 42.05
C ILE A 145 -48.22 -24.68 42.12
N VAL A 146 -47.44 -24.54 43.18
CA VAL A 146 -46.27 -25.38 43.44
C VAL A 146 -46.17 -25.70 44.93
N ALA A 147 -45.74 -26.91 45.27
CA ALA A 147 -45.44 -27.25 46.65
C ALA A 147 -44.17 -26.52 47.11
N GLU A 148 -44.07 -26.15 48.39
CA GLU A 148 -42.87 -25.51 48.95
C GLU A 148 -41.58 -26.31 48.68
N SER A 149 -41.67 -27.65 48.68
CA SER A 149 -40.54 -28.55 48.38
C SER A 149 -40.08 -28.53 46.92
N ASP A 150 -40.94 -28.09 46.00
CA ASP A 150 -40.73 -28.08 44.55
C ASP A 150 -40.57 -26.65 43.99
N MET A 151 -40.42 -25.64 44.84
CA MET A 151 -40.27 -24.24 44.40
C MET A 151 -39.10 -24.03 43.43
N ASP A 152 -38.07 -24.88 43.45
CA ASP A 152 -36.95 -24.79 42.52
C ASP A 152 -37.32 -25.09 41.06
N LEU A 153 -38.43 -25.80 40.83
CA LEU A 153 -38.96 -26.05 39.49
C LEU A 153 -39.41 -24.76 38.79
N LEU A 154 -39.67 -23.68 39.53
CA LEU A 154 -40.02 -22.37 38.95
C LEU A 154 -38.88 -21.78 38.09
N LEU A 155 -37.64 -22.24 38.27
CA LEU A 155 -36.51 -21.90 37.37
C LEU A 155 -36.67 -22.46 35.97
N LEU A 156 -37.49 -23.50 35.80
CA LEU A 156 -37.77 -24.14 34.51
C LEU A 156 -38.88 -23.41 33.73
N LEU A 157 -39.57 -22.45 34.37
CA LEU A 157 -40.53 -21.59 33.71
C LEU A 157 -39.84 -20.43 32.99
N GLY A 158 -40.16 -20.28 31.71
CA GLY A 158 -39.78 -19.13 30.90
C GLY A 158 -40.77 -17.96 31.05
N PRO A 159 -40.81 -17.04 30.08
CA PRO A 159 -41.75 -15.93 30.09
C PRO A 159 -43.21 -16.40 30.09
N ILE A 160 -44.01 -15.74 30.93
CA ILE A 160 -45.46 -15.90 30.99
C ILE A 160 -46.08 -14.63 30.40
N LYS A 161 -46.76 -14.78 29.26
CA LYS A 161 -47.30 -13.64 28.50
C LYS A 161 -48.80 -13.56 28.72
N ILE A 162 -49.27 -12.48 29.33
CA ILE A 162 -50.70 -12.26 29.65
C ILE A 162 -51.24 -10.94 29.11
N LYS A 163 -50.52 -10.27 28.20
CA LYS A 163 -50.93 -8.95 27.70
C LYS A 163 -52.22 -9.01 26.89
N GLY A 164 -53.02 -7.94 26.95
CA GLY A 164 -54.15 -7.76 26.05
C GLY A 164 -53.70 -7.65 24.58
N GLY A 165 -54.56 -8.10 23.68
CA GLY A 165 -54.36 -7.94 22.25
C GLY A 165 -54.57 -6.48 21.83
N PRO A 166 -53.84 -5.98 20.83
CA PRO A 166 -54.06 -4.64 20.31
C PRO A 166 -55.38 -4.56 19.53
N GLY A 167 -56.05 -3.41 19.59
CA GLY A 167 -57.23 -3.11 18.78
C GLY A 167 -56.92 -2.97 17.29
N GLY A 168 -57.90 -3.31 16.45
CA GLY A 168 -57.83 -3.16 15.00
C GLY A 168 -57.95 -1.72 14.54
N GLU A 169 -57.28 -1.36 13.46
CA GLU A 169 -57.38 -0.02 12.87
C GLU A 169 -58.75 0.22 12.24
N LEU A 170 -59.20 1.48 12.18
CA LEU A 170 -60.48 1.82 11.56
C LEU A 170 -60.42 1.79 10.02
N GLY A 171 -61.57 1.51 9.40
CA GLY A 171 -61.78 1.57 7.96
C GLY A 171 -61.81 2.99 7.41
N ARG A 172 -62.36 3.19 6.21
CA ARG A 172 -62.54 4.51 5.59
C ARG A 172 -63.84 4.54 4.80
N ASN A 173 -64.52 5.67 4.80
CA ASN A 173 -65.69 5.84 3.95
C ASN A 173 -65.28 6.06 2.48
N GLY A 174 -66.06 5.50 1.57
CA GLY A 174 -65.92 5.72 0.14
C GLY A 174 -66.36 7.12 -0.26
N HIS A 175 -65.75 7.64 -1.31
CA HIS A 175 -66.10 8.92 -1.89
C HIS A 175 -67.34 8.81 -2.79
N GLY A 176 -68.19 9.83 -2.82
CA GLY A 176 -69.26 9.94 -3.81
C GLY A 176 -68.70 10.30 -5.19
N GLY A 177 -69.30 9.72 -6.23
CA GLY A 177 -68.98 10.02 -7.63
C GLY A 177 -69.44 11.42 -8.01
N CYS A 178 -68.73 12.06 -8.92
CA CYS A 178 -69.09 13.38 -9.43
C CYS A 178 -70.36 13.33 -10.28
N GLY A 179 -71.16 14.40 -10.26
CA GLY A 179 -72.26 14.54 -11.20
C GLY A 179 -71.77 14.65 -12.65
N GLY A 180 -72.48 14.01 -13.57
CA GLY A 180 -72.21 14.10 -15.00
C GLY A 180 -72.42 15.53 -15.50
N ARG A 181 -71.59 16.00 -16.43
CA ARG A 181 -71.78 17.33 -17.02
C ARG A 181 -73.05 17.36 -17.87
N GLY A 182 -73.76 18.48 -17.92
CA GLY A 182 -74.83 18.67 -18.88
C GLY A 182 -74.29 18.78 -20.31
N GLY A 183 -75.08 18.35 -21.28
CA GLY A 183 -74.74 18.47 -22.70
C GLY A 183 -74.88 19.92 -23.16
N ARG A 184 -74.11 20.32 -24.16
CA ARG A 184 -74.14 21.69 -24.69
C ARG A 184 -75.38 21.95 -25.53
N GLY A 185 -75.90 23.16 -25.51
CA GLY A 185 -76.94 23.58 -26.44
C GLY A 185 -76.39 23.79 -27.85
N GLY A 186 -77.22 23.55 -28.86
CA GLY A 186 -76.83 23.76 -30.25
C GLY A 186 -76.55 25.23 -30.56
N SER A 187 -75.59 25.53 -31.41
CA SER A 187 -75.18 26.89 -31.79
C SER A 187 -76.22 27.60 -32.68
N SER A 188 -76.26 28.94 -32.67
CA SER A 188 -77.15 29.74 -33.55
C SER A 188 -76.64 29.82 -35.00
N TYR A 189 -77.51 30.07 -35.98
CA TYR A 189 -77.18 30.13 -37.40
C TYR A 189 -77.73 31.39 -38.08
N THR A 190 -76.90 32.11 -38.84
CA THR A 190 -77.27 33.36 -39.54
C THR A 190 -77.04 33.22 -41.05
N TYR A 191 -77.98 33.70 -41.87
CA TYR A 191 -77.89 33.71 -43.34
C TYR A 191 -78.47 34.99 -43.95
N SER A 192 -78.10 35.29 -45.20
CA SER A 192 -78.63 36.45 -45.92
C SER A 192 -79.27 36.10 -47.26
N THR A 193 -80.26 36.89 -47.67
CA THR A 193 -80.91 36.82 -48.99
C THR A 193 -80.78 38.17 -49.68
N THR A 194 -80.40 38.18 -50.96
CA THR A 194 -80.23 39.42 -51.74
C THR A 194 -81.31 39.50 -52.81
N THR A 195 -82.12 40.56 -52.77
CA THR A 195 -83.15 40.87 -53.77
C THR A 195 -82.70 42.04 -54.64
N THR A 196 -82.97 41.94 -55.93
CA THR A 196 -82.53 42.91 -56.93
C THR A 196 -83.72 43.69 -57.47
N SER A 197 -83.68 45.01 -57.46
CA SER A 197 -84.69 45.88 -58.07
C SER A 197 -84.06 46.71 -59.19
N THR A 198 -84.79 46.95 -60.27
CA THR A 198 -84.31 47.80 -61.37
C THR A 198 -85.22 49.02 -61.55
N TYR A 199 -84.62 50.20 -61.72
CA TYR A 199 -85.34 51.44 -61.99
C TYR A 199 -84.68 52.19 -63.14
N ARG A 200 -85.44 52.97 -63.92
CA ARG A 200 -84.89 53.82 -64.99
C ARG A 200 -84.55 55.21 -64.45
N ASP A 201 -83.34 55.66 -64.73
CA ASP A 201 -82.93 57.02 -64.41
C ASP A 201 -83.50 58.05 -65.41
N SER A 202 -83.34 59.34 -65.08
CA SER A 202 -83.84 60.46 -65.90
C SER A 202 -83.22 60.53 -67.30
N ASN A 203 -82.17 59.76 -67.57
CA ASN A 203 -81.51 59.66 -68.88
C ASN A 203 -81.98 58.44 -69.67
N GLY A 204 -82.93 57.66 -69.14
CA GLY A 204 -83.52 56.49 -69.78
C GLY A 204 -82.74 55.19 -69.59
N ASN A 205 -81.69 55.18 -68.77
CA ASN A 205 -80.89 53.99 -68.48
C ASN A 205 -81.49 53.20 -67.31
N THR A 206 -81.59 51.88 -67.44
CA THR A 206 -82.03 51.01 -66.35
C THR A 206 -80.88 50.74 -65.39
N GLN A 207 -80.99 51.22 -64.15
CA GLN A 207 -80.09 50.95 -63.02
C GLN A 207 -80.63 49.79 -62.18
N THR A 208 -79.72 48.97 -61.67
CA THR A 208 -80.03 47.78 -60.87
C THR A 208 -79.49 47.95 -59.45
N GLN A 209 -80.35 47.91 -58.44
CA GLN A 209 -80.00 48.05 -57.02
C GLN A 209 -80.24 46.72 -56.29
N TYR A 210 -79.23 46.24 -55.57
CA TYR A 210 -79.30 45.02 -54.77
C TYR A 210 -79.54 45.38 -53.30
N HIS A 211 -80.48 44.71 -52.65
CA HIS A 211 -80.76 44.81 -51.22
C HIS A 211 -80.54 43.43 -50.57
N THR A 212 -79.63 43.36 -49.59
CA THR A 212 -79.35 42.13 -48.84
C THR A 212 -79.97 42.20 -47.45
N HIS A 213 -80.83 41.24 -47.12
CA HIS A 213 -81.44 41.07 -45.80
C HIS A 213 -80.76 39.91 -45.06
N TRP A 214 -80.52 40.06 -43.76
CA TRP A 214 -79.92 39.04 -42.90
C TRP A 214 -80.95 38.48 -41.92
N HIS A 215 -80.92 37.17 -41.69
CA HIS A 215 -81.81 36.40 -40.81
C HIS A 215 -80.98 35.52 -39.88
N THR A 216 -81.35 35.42 -38.59
CA THR A 216 -80.67 34.58 -37.60
C THR A 216 -81.67 33.70 -36.86
N ASN A 217 -81.36 32.41 -36.77
CA ASN A 217 -82.06 31.44 -35.92
C ASN A 217 -81.22 31.18 -34.65
N PRO A 218 -81.79 31.35 -33.43
CA PRO A 218 -81.06 31.16 -32.19
C PRO A 218 -80.67 29.70 -31.95
N GLY A 219 -79.62 29.51 -31.16
CA GLY A 219 -79.17 28.21 -30.66
C GLY A 219 -80.01 27.71 -29.46
N GLY A 220 -79.69 26.52 -28.98
CA GLY A 220 -80.20 25.96 -27.73
C GLY A 220 -79.29 26.29 -26.53
N ILE A 221 -79.79 25.99 -25.33
CA ILE A 221 -79.14 26.21 -24.04
C ILE A 221 -78.47 24.90 -23.56
N ASP A 222 -77.32 25.00 -22.89
CA ASP A 222 -76.66 23.87 -22.23
C ASP A 222 -77.59 23.23 -21.17
N GLY A 223 -77.61 21.90 -21.14
CA GLY A 223 -78.29 21.12 -20.11
C GLY A 223 -77.63 21.31 -18.75
N PRO A 224 -78.37 21.16 -17.65
CA PRO A 224 -77.80 21.25 -16.31
C PRO A 224 -76.89 20.06 -16.00
N PRO A 225 -75.81 20.24 -15.21
CA PRO A 225 -75.04 19.12 -14.69
C PRO A 225 -75.86 18.29 -13.70
N GLY A 226 -75.52 17.01 -13.59
CA GLY A 226 -76.03 16.14 -12.53
C GLY A 226 -75.41 16.50 -11.18
N ASN A 227 -76.03 16.04 -10.10
CA ASN A 227 -75.52 16.22 -8.75
C ASN A 227 -74.42 15.20 -8.45
N SER A 228 -73.39 15.60 -7.70
CA SER A 228 -72.43 14.65 -7.15
C SER A 228 -73.07 13.79 -6.07
N GLY A 229 -72.66 12.53 -6.00
CA GLY A 229 -72.99 11.64 -4.90
C GLY A 229 -72.32 12.08 -3.60
N HIS A 230 -72.91 11.65 -2.49
CA HIS A 230 -72.39 11.92 -1.16
C HIS A 230 -71.28 10.93 -0.82
N ASN A 231 -70.27 11.38 -0.07
CA ASN A 231 -69.33 10.44 0.56
C ASN A 231 -70.08 9.57 1.59
N GLY A 232 -69.57 8.38 1.84
CA GLY A 232 -70.00 7.58 2.99
C GLY A 232 -69.85 8.41 4.27
N ASN A 233 -70.80 8.24 5.19
CA ASN A 233 -70.94 9.08 6.38
C ASN A 233 -70.87 8.30 7.69
N ALA A 234 -70.48 7.02 7.65
CA ALA A 234 -70.29 6.24 8.87
C ALA A 234 -69.20 6.84 9.77
N GLN A 235 -69.48 6.90 11.06
CA GLN A 235 -68.50 7.28 12.07
C GLN A 235 -67.69 6.04 12.44
N LEU A 236 -66.38 6.08 12.16
CA LEU A 236 -65.50 4.93 12.30
C LEU A 236 -64.56 5.13 13.49
N TYR A 237 -64.31 4.05 14.24
CA TYR A 237 -63.45 4.05 15.41
C TYR A 237 -62.37 2.97 15.29
N CYS A 238 -61.20 3.23 15.87
CA CYS A 238 -60.26 2.15 16.14
C CYS A 238 -60.86 1.19 17.17
N GLY A 239 -60.49 -0.07 17.06
CA GLY A 239 -60.70 -1.02 18.14
C GLY A 239 -59.98 -0.57 19.41
N ARG A 240 -60.56 -0.85 20.56
CA ARG A 240 -59.88 -0.65 21.85
C ARG A 240 -58.89 -1.79 22.05
N ASP A 241 -57.76 -1.50 22.66
CA ASP A 241 -56.86 -2.54 23.13
C ASP A 241 -57.54 -3.37 24.23
N GLY A 242 -57.24 -4.66 24.26
CA GLY A 242 -57.68 -5.53 25.34
C GLY A 242 -56.97 -5.18 26.64
N ASN A 243 -57.65 -5.35 27.76
CA ASN A 243 -57.02 -5.21 29.07
C ASN A 243 -55.98 -6.32 29.26
N ASP A 244 -54.88 -6.00 29.94
CA ASP A 244 -53.92 -7.01 30.38
C ASP A 244 -54.60 -8.02 31.32
N GLY A 245 -54.14 -9.26 31.21
CA GLY A 245 -54.58 -10.38 32.03
C GLY A 245 -53.99 -10.34 33.43
N GLN A 246 -54.20 -11.42 34.17
CA GLN A 246 -53.73 -11.57 35.55
C GLN A 246 -52.90 -12.84 35.69
N PHE A 247 -51.89 -12.76 36.55
CA PHE A 247 -50.97 -13.86 36.80
C PHE A 247 -50.61 -13.92 38.28
N GLU A 248 -50.59 -15.12 38.85
CA GLU A 248 -50.11 -15.34 40.22
C GLU A 248 -49.45 -16.72 40.39
N PHE A 249 -48.43 -16.76 41.24
CA PHE A 249 -47.90 -17.99 41.83
C PHE A 249 -48.58 -18.26 43.17
N ILE A 250 -48.89 -19.53 43.43
CA ILE A 250 -49.35 -20.02 44.73
C ILE A 250 -48.36 -21.06 45.21
N VAL A 251 -47.70 -20.78 46.33
CA VAL A 251 -46.82 -21.74 46.99
C VAL A 251 -47.59 -22.37 48.14
N GLU A 252 -47.71 -23.69 48.13
CA GLU A 252 -48.35 -24.45 49.20
C GLU A 252 -47.34 -24.71 50.32
N HIS A 253 -47.38 -23.87 51.35
CA HIS A 253 -46.60 -24.06 52.57
C HIS A 253 -47.38 -24.94 53.56
N GLY A 254 -46.67 -25.53 54.53
CA GLY A 254 -47.31 -26.26 55.64
C GLY A 254 -48.30 -25.42 56.46
N ALA A 255 -48.14 -24.09 56.47
CA ALA A 255 -49.05 -23.14 57.15
C ALA A 255 -50.23 -22.67 56.29
N GLY A 256 -50.28 -23.05 55.00
CA GLY A 256 -51.30 -22.63 54.04
C GLY A 256 -50.71 -22.04 52.74
N PRO A 257 -51.54 -21.85 51.70
CA PRO A 257 -51.10 -21.29 50.43
C PRO A 257 -50.75 -19.80 50.54
N VAL A 258 -49.61 -19.39 49.99
CA VAL A 258 -49.19 -17.99 49.89
C VAL A 258 -49.10 -17.58 48.43
N LYS A 259 -49.61 -16.38 48.12
CA LYS A 259 -49.65 -15.81 46.76
C LYS A 259 -48.46 -14.90 46.51
N TYR A 260 -47.87 -15.01 45.31
CA TYR A 260 -46.80 -14.15 44.83
C TYR A 260 -47.09 -13.69 43.40
N GLU A 261 -46.79 -12.43 43.10
CA GLU A 261 -46.95 -11.87 41.74
C GLU A 261 -45.80 -12.28 40.81
N ASP A 262 -44.63 -12.59 41.37
CA ASP A 262 -43.46 -13.06 40.64
C ASP A 262 -42.65 -14.08 41.46
N LYS A 263 -41.82 -14.86 40.77
CA LYS A 263 -40.90 -15.83 41.38
C LYS A 263 -39.66 -15.14 41.93
N TYR A 264 -38.81 -15.90 42.61
CA TYR A 264 -37.50 -15.41 43.05
C TYR A 264 -36.57 -15.20 41.83
N ASP A 265 -35.72 -14.17 41.88
CA ASP A 265 -34.75 -13.83 40.83
C ASP A 265 -33.40 -13.55 41.49
N LEU A 266 -32.58 -14.58 41.63
CA LEU A 266 -31.26 -14.47 42.25
C LEU A 266 -30.27 -13.84 41.28
N LYS A 267 -29.57 -12.78 41.71
CA LYS A 267 -28.44 -12.17 41.00
C LYS A 267 -27.20 -12.09 41.88
N ILE A 268 -26.04 -12.35 41.28
CA ILE A 268 -24.77 -12.05 41.94
C ILE A 268 -24.45 -10.59 41.64
N VAL A 269 -24.18 -9.81 42.69
CA VAL A 269 -23.92 -8.36 42.62
C VAL A 269 -22.43 -8.04 42.68
N ASP A 270 -21.69 -8.75 43.54
CA ASP A 270 -20.24 -8.61 43.66
C ASP A 270 -19.61 -9.85 44.29
N PHE A 271 -18.30 -10.01 44.16
CA PHE A 271 -17.53 -11.02 44.89
C PHE A 271 -16.10 -10.54 45.19
N GLY A 272 -15.65 -10.65 46.45
CA GLY A 272 -14.28 -10.34 46.84
C GLY A 272 -13.32 -11.48 46.53
N MET A 273 -12.07 -11.17 46.16
CA MET A 273 -11.01 -12.17 45.98
C MET A 273 -9.83 -11.83 46.88
N ILE A 274 -9.21 -12.85 47.45
CA ILE A 274 -7.98 -12.75 48.24
C ILE A 274 -6.99 -13.77 47.66
N PHE A 275 -5.78 -13.29 47.37
CA PHE A 275 -4.66 -14.11 46.94
C PHE A 275 -3.87 -14.53 48.18
N TYR A 276 -3.35 -15.76 48.20
CA TYR A 276 -2.59 -16.25 49.35
C TYR A 276 -1.23 -15.57 49.48
N GLU A 277 -0.69 -15.08 48.37
CA GLU A 277 0.58 -14.37 48.31
C GLU A 277 0.27 -12.87 48.20
N GLU A 278 0.91 -12.07 49.06
CA GLU A 278 0.74 -10.61 49.13
C GLU A 278 1.97 -9.89 48.56
N ASP A 279 2.51 -10.40 47.46
CA ASP A 279 3.69 -9.83 46.82
C ASP A 279 3.35 -8.82 45.68
N GLY A 280 2.06 -8.56 45.48
CA GLY A 280 1.55 -7.62 44.49
C GLY A 280 1.49 -8.16 43.06
N ILE A 281 1.85 -9.42 42.84
CA ILE A 281 1.78 -10.11 41.55
C ILE A 281 0.82 -11.30 41.66
N ILE A 282 0.14 -11.62 40.56
CA ILE A 282 -0.64 -12.86 40.45
C ILE A 282 0.13 -13.79 39.51
N GLU A 283 0.77 -14.79 40.09
CA GLU A 283 1.63 -15.70 39.34
C GLU A 283 0.93 -17.01 38.97
N PRO A 284 1.34 -17.65 37.85
CA PRO A 284 0.98 -19.03 37.58
C PRO A 284 1.44 -19.97 38.71
N GLY A 285 0.54 -20.86 39.15
CA GLY A 285 0.77 -21.78 40.25
C GLY A 285 0.19 -21.33 41.59
N GLU A 286 -0.18 -20.05 41.73
CA GLU A 286 -0.77 -19.52 42.94
C GLU A 286 -2.14 -20.08 43.23
N LYS A 287 -2.47 -20.10 44.52
CA LYS A 287 -3.84 -20.28 44.98
C LYS A 287 -4.41 -18.92 45.35
N ALA A 288 -5.70 -18.78 45.11
CA ALA A 288 -6.49 -17.68 45.62
C ALA A 288 -7.84 -18.23 46.09
N TYR A 289 -8.62 -17.40 46.77
CA TYR A 289 -10.00 -17.74 47.07
C TYR A 289 -10.88 -16.53 46.94
N ILE A 290 -12.12 -16.78 46.54
CA ILE A 290 -13.17 -15.78 46.64
C ILE A 290 -13.54 -15.71 48.13
N SER A 291 -13.49 -14.51 48.73
CA SER A 291 -13.60 -14.23 50.17
C SER A 291 -14.99 -13.75 50.62
N THR A 292 -15.69 -13.05 49.73
CA THR A 292 -17.04 -12.56 49.95
C THR A 292 -17.85 -12.71 48.67
N LEU A 293 -19.16 -12.87 48.83
CA LEU A 293 -20.09 -12.91 47.72
C LEU A 293 -21.35 -12.15 48.10
N THR A 294 -21.75 -11.21 47.26
CA THR A 294 -22.95 -10.42 47.43
C THR A 294 -24.02 -10.89 46.44
N ILE A 295 -25.19 -11.26 46.96
CA ILE A 295 -26.31 -11.82 46.21
C ILE A 295 -27.56 -10.98 46.48
N HIS A 296 -28.32 -10.69 45.45
CA HIS A 296 -29.61 -10.01 45.53
C HIS A 296 -30.71 -10.92 45.02
N ASN A 297 -31.75 -11.17 45.82
CA ASN A 297 -33.00 -11.69 45.29
C ASN A 297 -33.86 -10.50 44.81
N LEU A 298 -33.97 -10.28 43.51
CA LEU A 298 -34.81 -9.23 42.93
C LEU A 298 -36.29 -9.61 42.81
N GLY A 299 -36.61 -10.87 43.10
CA GLY A 299 -37.98 -11.38 43.02
C GLY A 299 -38.81 -11.02 44.25
N LEU A 300 -40.12 -11.16 44.10
CA LEU A 300 -41.10 -10.94 45.18
C LEU A 300 -41.34 -12.19 46.05
N MET A 301 -40.71 -13.31 45.69
CA MET A 301 -40.78 -14.59 46.38
C MET A 301 -39.43 -14.91 47.03
N PRO A 302 -39.39 -15.52 48.23
CA PRO A 302 -38.14 -16.00 48.83
C PRO A 302 -37.54 -17.16 48.02
N THR A 303 -36.24 -17.40 48.16
CA THR A 303 -35.63 -18.58 47.55
C THR A 303 -36.07 -19.88 48.23
N PRO A 304 -36.05 -21.03 47.52
CA PRO A 304 -36.45 -22.32 48.07
C PRO A 304 -35.74 -22.69 49.39
N ILE A 305 -36.49 -23.19 50.38
CA ILE A 305 -35.96 -23.62 51.68
C ILE A 305 -35.58 -25.12 51.75
N HIS A 306 -36.09 -25.93 50.82
CA HIS A 306 -35.85 -27.38 50.79
C HIS A 306 -34.75 -27.81 49.81
N THR A 307 -34.26 -26.92 48.95
CA THR A 307 -33.27 -27.26 47.94
C THR A 307 -32.12 -26.26 47.90
N ASP A 308 -30.90 -26.76 47.68
CA ASP A 308 -29.67 -25.96 47.77
C ASP A 308 -29.28 -25.29 46.46
N PHE A 309 -28.60 -24.15 46.55
CA PHE A 309 -27.88 -23.53 45.45
C PHE A 309 -26.38 -23.60 45.73
N PHE A 310 -25.59 -23.88 44.71
CA PHE A 310 -24.14 -23.96 44.80
C PHE A 310 -23.51 -22.91 43.91
N ILE A 311 -22.36 -22.38 44.30
CA ILE A 311 -21.56 -21.47 43.50
C ILE A 311 -20.19 -22.06 43.28
N SER A 312 -19.71 -21.92 42.06
CA SER A 312 -18.33 -22.23 41.67
C SER A 312 -17.76 -21.12 40.82
N LEU A 313 -16.42 -21.08 40.76
CA LEU A 313 -15.72 -20.31 39.73
C LEU A 313 -15.97 -20.96 38.36
N VAL A 314 -16.09 -20.12 37.33
CA VAL A 314 -16.09 -20.57 35.94
C VAL A 314 -14.64 -20.83 35.53
N ASP A 315 -14.33 -22.10 35.27
CA ASP A 315 -13.00 -22.51 34.81
C ASP A 315 -12.67 -21.88 33.45
N ASN A 316 -11.42 -21.49 33.28
CA ASN A 316 -10.85 -21.03 32.01
C ASN A 316 -9.39 -21.48 31.88
N ASN A 317 -8.70 -21.04 30.81
CA ASN A 317 -7.32 -21.43 30.56
C ASN A 317 -6.35 -21.10 31.71
N TRP A 318 -6.69 -20.08 32.50
CA TRP A 318 -5.85 -19.53 33.56
C TRP A 318 -6.38 -19.80 34.96
N LEU A 319 -7.67 -20.07 35.12
CA LEU A 319 -8.31 -20.22 36.43
C LEU A 319 -9.01 -21.57 36.50
N SER A 320 -8.78 -22.31 37.58
CA SER A 320 -9.51 -23.54 37.87
C SER A 320 -10.05 -23.53 39.30
N GLY A 321 -11.38 -23.55 39.42
CA GLY A 321 -12.09 -23.61 40.69
C GLY A 321 -11.91 -24.96 41.39
N ILE A 322 -11.84 -24.94 42.72
CA ILE A 322 -11.70 -26.15 43.55
C ILE A 322 -13.01 -26.36 44.32
N GLY A 323 -13.92 -27.15 43.75
CA GLY A 323 -15.19 -27.54 44.37
C GLY A 323 -16.37 -26.58 44.11
N SER A 324 -17.31 -26.51 45.04
CA SER A 324 -18.41 -25.53 45.02
C SER A 324 -18.88 -25.23 46.45
N LEU A 325 -19.48 -24.06 46.69
CA LEU A 325 -19.98 -23.66 48.01
C LEU A 325 -21.50 -23.45 47.97
N GLN A 326 -22.19 -23.93 49.01
CA GLN A 326 -23.62 -23.75 49.20
C GLN A 326 -23.96 -22.31 49.63
N ILE A 327 -24.98 -21.71 49.01
CA ILE A 327 -25.55 -20.40 49.40
C ILE A 327 -26.61 -20.60 50.49
N PRO A 328 -26.83 -19.65 51.43
CA PRO A 328 -27.96 -19.68 52.34
C PRO A 328 -29.31 -19.89 51.63
N ARG A 329 -30.16 -20.70 52.26
CA ARG A 329 -31.54 -20.92 51.82
C ARG A 329 -32.45 -19.78 52.28
N ALA A 330 -33.63 -19.67 51.67
CA ALA A 330 -34.68 -18.74 52.08
C ALA A 330 -34.23 -17.27 52.14
N ILE A 331 -33.49 -16.83 51.12
CA ILE A 331 -33.16 -15.41 50.92
C ILE A 331 -34.46 -14.67 50.67
N ALA A 332 -34.76 -13.69 51.51
CA ALA A 332 -36.04 -12.98 51.50
C ALA A 332 -36.26 -12.22 50.17
N PRO A 333 -37.51 -11.89 49.81
CA PRO A 333 -37.80 -11.03 48.68
C PRO A 333 -37.07 -9.70 48.78
N MET A 334 -36.54 -9.21 47.65
CA MET A 334 -35.80 -7.94 47.54
C MET A 334 -34.52 -7.84 48.40
N ASP A 335 -34.11 -8.90 49.08
CA ASP A 335 -33.02 -8.86 50.06
C ASP A 335 -31.64 -8.95 49.41
N LEU A 336 -30.70 -8.20 49.96
CA LEU A 336 -29.30 -8.12 49.52
C LEU A 336 -28.42 -8.66 50.63
N ILE A 337 -27.85 -9.84 50.41
CA ILE A 337 -26.99 -10.50 51.40
C ILE A 337 -25.54 -10.53 50.92
N THR A 338 -24.62 -10.28 51.83
CA THR A 338 -23.19 -10.55 51.63
C THR A 338 -22.79 -11.70 52.53
N ILE A 339 -22.32 -12.78 51.93
CA ILE A 339 -21.90 -13.98 52.66
C ILE A 339 -20.38 -14.10 52.66
N PRO A 340 -19.77 -14.52 53.79
CA PRO A 340 -18.39 -14.97 53.77
C PRO A 340 -18.34 -16.20 52.87
N PHE A 341 -17.49 -16.12 51.86
CA PHE A 341 -17.33 -17.13 50.84
C PHE A 341 -15.87 -17.55 50.94
N LYS A 342 -15.56 -18.85 51.06
CA LYS A 342 -14.16 -19.32 50.94
C LYS A 342 -14.15 -20.43 49.92
N HIS A 343 -13.99 -20.04 48.65
CA HIS A 343 -13.90 -20.98 47.55
C HIS A 343 -12.55 -20.80 46.86
N GLU A 344 -11.70 -21.81 47.01
CA GLU A 344 -10.35 -21.78 46.48
C GLU A 344 -10.34 -22.02 44.97
N PHE A 345 -9.39 -21.39 44.30
CA PHE A 345 -9.08 -21.63 42.91
C PHE A 345 -7.57 -21.54 42.68
N LEU A 346 -7.13 -22.19 41.60
CA LEU A 346 -5.73 -22.23 41.17
C LEU A 346 -5.53 -21.32 39.95
N ILE A 347 -4.42 -20.60 39.94
CA ILE A 347 -3.90 -19.97 38.72
C ILE A 347 -3.09 -21.02 37.95
N ASN A 348 -3.58 -21.41 36.78
CA ASN A 348 -3.00 -22.49 35.99
C ASN A 348 -1.64 -22.08 35.41
N TYR A 349 -0.72 -23.05 35.33
CA TYR A 349 0.52 -22.88 34.60
C TYR A 349 0.27 -22.79 33.09
N PRO A 350 0.99 -21.92 32.37
CA PRO A 350 0.94 -21.93 30.92
C PRO A 350 1.53 -23.25 30.38
N LEU A 351 0.98 -23.74 29.27
CA LEU A 351 1.47 -24.95 28.60
C LEU A 351 2.90 -24.80 28.07
N MET A 352 3.33 -23.57 27.77
CA MET A 352 4.65 -23.26 27.22
C MET A 352 5.21 -21.95 27.81
N PRO A 353 6.54 -21.80 27.90
CA PRO A 353 7.17 -20.54 28.31
C PRO A 353 6.80 -19.41 27.33
N GLN A 354 6.93 -18.16 27.80
CA GLN A 354 6.78 -17.01 26.92
C GLN A 354 7.93 -16.98 25.90
N THR A 355 7.64 -17.03 24.60
CA THR A 355 8.65 -17.06 23.53
C THR A 355 8.91 -15.69 22.87
N SER A 356 8.03 -14.72 23.13
CA SER A 356 8.17 -13.34 22.66
C SER A 356 9.31 -12.64 23.39
N PRO A 357 9.97 -11.64 22.77
CA PRO A 357 10.86 -10.75 23.49
C PRO A 357 10.20 -10.10 24.72
N LYS A 358 8.88 -9.84 24.69
CA LYS A 358 8.18 -9.25 25.83
C LYS A 358 7.88 -10.29 26.93
N PRO A 359 8.03 -9.92 28.21
CA PRO A 359 7.58 -10.73 29.34
C PRO A 359 6.10 -11.13 29.21
N ARG A 360 5.71 -12.20 29.91
CA ARG A 360 4.32 -12.66 29.93
C ARG A 360 3.47 -11.72 30.78
N GLU A 361 2.46 -11.15 30.15
CA GLU A 361 1.39 -10.37 30.78
C GLU A 361 0.07 -10.82 30.16
N GLU A 362 -0.73 -11.54 30.93
CA GLU A 362 -1.94 -12.20 30.43
C GLU A 362 -3.14 -11.70 31.20
N ILE A 363 -4.12 -11.14 30.49
CA ILE A 363 -5.36 -10.65 31.11
C ILE A 363 -6.40 -11.75 31.02
N THR A 364 -6.84 -12.24 32.17
CA THR A 364 -7.98 -13.16 32.28
C THR A 364 -9.10 -12.51 33.08
N THR A 365 -10.25 -13.17 33.16
CA THR A 365 -11.38 -12.70 33.95
C THR A 365 -11.88 -13.79 34.89
N ALA A 366 -12.00 -13.46 36.17
CA ALA A 366 -12.69 -14.28 37.14
C ALA A 366 -14.20 -14.08 37.01
N GLN A 367 -14.94 -15.18 36.94
CA GLN A 367 -16.40 -15.19 36.91
C GLN A 367 -16.92 -16.32 37.80
N VAL A 368 -18.04 -16.07 38.47
CA VAL A 368 -18.74 -17.07 39.28
C VAL A 368 -20.06 -17.46 38.63
N GLN A 369 -20.51 -18.69 38.86
CA GLN A 369 -21.79 -19.18 38.37
C GLN A 369 -22.57 -19.91 39.46
N ILE A 370 -23.90 -19.82 39.39
CA ILE A 370 -24.80 -20.54 40.31
C ILE A 370 -25.27 -21.83 39.65
N PHE A 371 -25.10 -22.95 40.34
CA PHE A 371 -25.59 -24.26 39.97
C PHE A 371 -26.72 -24.72 40.91
N LYS A 372 -27.77 -25.29 40.32
CA LYS A 372 -28.90 -25.88 41.02
C LYS A 372 -28.91 -27.41 40.76
N PRO A 373 -28.39 -28.24 41.68
CA PRO A 373 -28.27 -29.67 41.47
C PRO A 373 -29.60 -30.39 41.30
N SER A 374 -30.64 -29.96 42.02
CA SER A 374 -31.96 -30.60 42.01
C SER A 374 -32.66 -30.57 40.65
N ILE A 375 -32.25 -29.67 39.76
CA ILE A 375 -32.72 -29.60 38.36
C ILE A 375 -31.55 -29.66 37.36
N ASN A 376 -30.36 -30.05 37.84
CA ASN A 376 -29.11 -30.13 37.07
C ASN A 376 -28.86 -28.92 36.13
N ARG A 377 -28.93 -27.70 36.69
CA ARG A 377 -28.94 -26.48 35.88
C ARG A 377 -28.05 -25.37 36.41
N PHE A 378 -27.28 -24.76 35.52
CA PHE A 378 -26.64 -23.47 35.80
C PHE A 378 -27.61 -22.32 35.50
N LEU A 379 -27.64 -21.32 36.37
CA LEU A 379 -28.39 -20.10 36.12
C LEU A 379 -27.72 -19.32 34.97
N PRO A 380 -28.50 -18.67 34.08
CA PRO A 380 -27.97 -17.94 32.94
C PRO A 380 -26.86 -16.93 33.30
N PRO A 381 -25.78 -16.79 32.50
CA PRO A 381 -24.70 -15.84 32.78
C PRO A 381 -25.13 -14.36 32.84
N SER A 382 -26.28 -14.02 32.24
CA SER A 382 -26.90 -12.68 32.31
C SER A 382 -27.31 -12.24 33.72
N ILE A 383 -27.17 -13.14 34.69
CA ILE A 383 -27.45 -12.98 36.11
C ILE A 383 -26.17 -12.65 36.91
N VAL A 384 -25.00 -12.75 36.28
CA VAL A 384 -23.68 -12.60 36.91
C VAL A 384 -23.15 -11.17 36.74
N VAL A 385 -22.48 -10.68 37.78
CA VAL A 385 -21.60 -9.48 37.80
C VAL A 385 -20.73 -9.42 36.56
N GLN A 386 -20.34 -8.21 36.16
CA GLN A 386 -19.21 -8.05 35.24
C GLN A 386 -18.01 -8.89 35.71
N PRO A 387 -17.42 -9.73 34.84
CA PRO A 387 -16.23 -10.50 35.17
C PRO A 387 -15.12 -9.60 35.72
N LYS A 388 -14.42 -10.03 36.77
CA LYS A 388 -13.33 -9.25 37.38
C LYS A 388 -12.02 -9.52 36.62
N PRO A 389 -11.37 -8.50 36.03
CA PRO A 389 -10.12 -8.70 35.31
C PRO A 389 -8.97 -9.02 36.28
N LEU A 390 -8.11 -9.96 35.88
CA LEU A 390 -6.90 -10.35 36.58
C LEU A 390 -5.72 -10.27 35.60
N LEU A 391 -4.61 -9.67 36.03
CA LEU A 391 -3.35 -9.64 35.28
C LEU A 391 -2.43 -10.73 35.82
N ILE A 392 -2.14 -11.74 35.01
CA ILE A 392 -1.25 -12.84 35.35
C ILE A 392 0.12 -12.57 34.76
N SER A 393 1.15 -12.61 35.60
CA SER A 393 2.54 -12.37 35.22
C SER A 393 3.51 -13.06 36.17
N TYR A 394 4.75 -13.24 35.74
CA TYR A 394 5.82 -13.66 36.65
C TYR A 394 6.46 -12.43 37.33
N PRO A 395 6.99 -12.58 38.54
CA PRO A 395 7.47 -11.45 39.34
C PRO A 395 8.83 -10.95 38.83
N LEU A 396 9.61 -11.82 38.17
CA LEU A 396 10.84 -11.48 37.49
C LEU A 396 10.56 -11.25 36.00
N SER A 397 10.90 -10.06 35.51
CA SER A 397 10.81 -9.76 34.08
C SER A 397 12.15 -9.34 33.51
N LEU A 398 12.49 -9.85 32.33
CA LEU A 398 13.56 -9.26 31.53
C LEU A 398 13.01 -7.94 30.98
N SER A 399 13.56 -6.81 31.44
CA SER A 399 13.09 -5.47 31.04
C SER A 399 13.85 -4.93 29.83
N GLN A 400 15.12 -5.29 29.70
CA GLN A 400 15.95 -4.86 28.60
C GLN A 400 17.03 -5.89 28.28
N TYR A 401 17.27 -6.09 26.99
CA TYR A 401 18.39 -6.87 26.48
C TYR A 401 19.12 -6.05 25.43
N GLN A 402 20.39 -5.71 25.69
CA GLN A 402 21.22 -4.96 24.76
C GLN A 402 22.43 -5.80 24.34
N CYS A 403 22.59 -6.00 23.05
CA CYS A 403 23.72 -6.70 22.46
C CYS A 403 23.91 -6.21 21.01
N LEU A 404 25.14 -6.20 20.51
CA LEU A 404 25.34 -5.98 19.08
C LEU A 404 24.61 -7.06 18.28
N ARG A 405 24.01 -6.68 17.17
CA ARG A 405 23.43 -7.63 16.20
C ARG A 405 24.40 -7.99 15.09
N THR A 406 25.46 -7.20 14.90
CA THR A 406 26.46 -7.43 13.87
C THR A 406 27.85 -7.32 14.46
N PHE A 407 28.68 -8.30 14.12
CA PHE A 407 30.02 -8.48 14.67
C PHE A 407 31.02 -8.70 13.53
N SER A 408 32.24 -8.21 13.65
CA SER A 408 33.34 -8.79 12.88
C SER A 408 33.62 -10.22 13.37
N PRO A 409 34.05 -11.15 12.50
CA PRO A 409 34.56 -12.44 12.92
C PRO A 409 35.65 -12.29 14.00
N GLY A 410 35.53 -13.03 15.10
CA GLY A 410 36.43 -12.91 16.25
C GLY A 410 36.18 -11.71 17.18
N GLN A 411 35.22 -10.83 16.88
CA GLN A 411 34.96 -9.65 17.69
C GLN A 411 34.37 -10.04 19.05
N GLU A 412 34.81 -9.32 20.08
CA GLU A 412 34.23 -9.35 21.41
C GLU A 412 33.36 -8.10 21.64
N ALA A 413 32.16 -8.28 22.20
CA ALA A 413 31.27 -7.18 22.56
C ALA A 413 30.63 -7.39 23.93
N LYS A 414 30.07 -6.32 24.51
CA LYS A 414 29.32 -6.38 25.76
C LYS A 414 27.85 -6.70 25.51
N ILE A 415 27.28 -7.50 26.40
CA ILE A 415 25.84 -7.70 26.54
C ILE A 415 25.41 -7.07 27.86
N LEU A 416 24.34 -6.28 27.83
CA LEU A 416 23.69 -5.71 29.01
C LEU A 416 22.28 -6.28 29.14
N ILE A 417 21.99 -6.87 30.29
CA ILE A 417 20.73 -7.56 30.57
C ILE A 417 20.13 -6.93 31.82
N THR A 418 19.05 -6.19 31.64
CA THR A 418 18.35 -5.53 32.75
C THR A 418 17.18 -6.39 33.18
N LEU A 419 17.27 -6.94 34.38
CA LEU A 419 16.22 -7.71 35.01
C LEU A 419 15.48 -6.81 36.00
N LYS A 420 14.15 -6.92 36.03
CA LYS A 420 13.29 -6.17 36.95
C LYS A 420 12.55 -7.14 37.84
N ASN A 421 12.57 -6.84 39.13
CA ASN A 421 11.65 -7.41 40.10
C ASN A 421 10.39 -6.55 40.13
N ASN A 422 9.24 -7.14 39.79
CA ASN A 422 7.93 -6.49 39.81
C ASN A 422 7.14 -6.80 41.08
N SER A 423 7.63 -7.67 41.96
CA SER A 423 6.98 -7.97 43.24
C SER A 423 7.49 -7.08 44.37
N THR A 424 6.74 -7.06 45.47
CA THR A 424 7.08 -6.38 46.72
C THR A 424 8.03 -7.20 47.60
N LEU A 425 8.43 -8.40 47.17
CA LEU A 425 9.35 -9.29 47.86
C LEU A 425 10.68 -9.38 47.09
N GLU A 426 11.76 -9.77 47.78
CA GLU A 426 13.07 -9.98 47.15
C GLU A 426 13.08 -11.20 46.22
N ILE A 427 13.78 -11.10 45.09
CA ILE A 427 13.95 -12.20 44.11
C ILE A 427 15.43 -12.46 43.86
N GLY A 428 15.80 -13.71 43.60
CA GLY A 428 17.18 -14.11 43.34
C GLY A 428 17.92 -14.51 44.62
N GLY A 429 19.23 -14.69 44.50
CA GLY A 429 20.04 -15.20 45.61
C GLY A 429 19.58 -16.59 46.08
N GLU A 430 19.56 -16.79 47.40
CA GLU A 430 19.15 -18.05 48.03
C GLU A 430 17.66 -18.08 48.43
N ILE A 431 16.98 -16.92 48.47
CA ILE A 431 15.59 -16.80 48.91
C ILE A 431 14.64 -17.37 47.87
N ARG A 432 14.71 -16.83 46.65
CA ARG A 432 13.94 -17.29 45.50
C ARG A 432 14.88 -17.36 44.30
N PRO A 433 15.68 -18.44 44.20
CA PRO A 433 16.73 -18.53 43.20
C PRO A 433 16.19 -18.27 41.79
N ALA A 434 16.96 -17.55 40.98
CA ALA A 434 16.65 -17.28 39.59
C ALA A 434 17.92 -17.42 38.76
N GLN A 435 17.78 -17.84 37.51
CA GLN A 435 18.89 -18.03 36.60
C GLN A 435 18.57 -17.46 35.23
N LEU A 436 19.61 -16.95 34.59
CA LEU A 436 19.59 -16.56 33.20
C LEU A 436 20.48 -17.51 32.41
N TRP A 437 19.94 -18.09 31.36
CA TRP A 437 20.59 -19.07 30.51
C TRP A 437 20.81 -18.46 29.13
N LEU A 438 22.05 -18.54 28.65
CA LEU A 438 22.39 -18.28 27.24
C LEU A 438 22.69 -19.62 26.59
N GLN A 439 21.99 -19.95 25.51
CA GLN A 439 22.05 -21.27 24.89
C GLN A 439 22.32 -21.13 23.40
N SER A 440 23.08 -22.08 22.83
CA SER A 440 23.19 -22.20 21.38
C SER A 440 21.81 -22.30 20.73
N GLY A 441 21.72 -21.77 19.51
CA GLY A 441 20.54 -21.84 18.66
C GLY A 441 20.95 -22.13 17.22
N ASP A 442 20.01 -21.98 16.30
CA ASP A 442 20.23 -22.33 14.89
C ASP A 442 20.89 -21.19 14.12
N GLY A 443 21.63 -21.54 13.07
CA GLY A 443 22.32 -20.55 12.24
C GLY A 443 23.12 -21.13 11.08
N GLU A 444 23.65 -20.22 10.27
CA GLU A 444 24.58 -20.47 9.16
C GLU A 444 26.02 -20.72 9.65
N PHE A 445 26.30 -20.47 10.93
CA PHE A 445 27.51 -20.89 11.62
C PHE A 445 27.19 -21.55 12.95
N ASP A 446 28.10 -22.39 13.44
CA ASP A 446 27.92 -23.12 14.69
C ASP A 446 27.96 -22.16 15.89
N THR A 447 26.83 -22.04 16.58
CA THR A 447 26.69 -21.15 17.73
C THR A 447 27.26 -21.74 19.00
N THR A 448 27.59 -23.04 19.02
CA THR A 448 28.25 -23.67 20.17
C THR A 448 29.65 -23.12 20.40
N ASP A 449 30.30 -22.59 19.36
CA ASP A 449 31.63 -21.97 19.43
C ASP A 449 31.61 -20.50 19.92
N ILE A 450 30.42 -19.91 20.12
CA ILE A 450 30.30 -18.57 20.72
C ILE A 450 30.80 -18.62 22.17
N LEU A 451 31.75 -17.76 22.50
CA LEU A 451 32.28 -17.67 23.86
C LEU A 451 31.53 -16.61 24.65
N VAL A 452 31.02 -16.96 25.83
CA VAL A 452 30.45 -16.01 26.77
C VAL A 452 31.39 -15.88 27.97
N SER A 453 31.62 -14.64 28.42
CA SER A 453 32.36 -14.35 29.64
C SER A 453 31.56 -13.52 30.65
N TYR A 454 31.50 -13.99 31.89
CA TYR A 454 30.90 -13.30 33.03
C TYR A 454 31.72 -13.57 34.28
N LYS A 455 32.00 -12.53 35.08
CA LYS A 455 32.81 -12.61 36.32
C LYS A 455 34.14 -13.37 36.18
N GLY A 456 34.81 -13.26 35.04
CA GLY A 456 36.12 -13.87 34.76
C GLY A 456 36.06 -15.32 34.25
N GLU A 457 34.88 -15.95 34.22
CA GLU A 457 34.70 -17.28 33.62
C GLU A 457 34.33 -17.13 32.15
N LYS A 458 35.12 -17.71 31.23
CA LYS A 458 34.87 -17.69 29.78
C LYS A 458 34.68 -19.12 29.27
N LYS A 459 33.53 -19.40 28.66
CA LYS A 459 33.17 -20.74 28.16
C LYS A 459 32.37 -20.67 26.84
N PRO A 460 32.48 -21.69 25.98
CA PRO A 460 31.65 -21.82 24.77
C PRO A 460 30.19 -22.16 25.11
N LEU A 461 29.26 -21.83 24.22
CA LEU A 461 27.82 -22.17 24.30
C LEU A 461 27.50 -23.62 23.89
N LYS A 462 28.47 -24.54 24.00
CA LYS A 462 28.23 -25.98 23.79
C LYS A 462 27.24 -26.53 24.81
N ASP A 463 27.34 -26.06 26.04
CA ASP A 463 26.36 -26.22 27.10
C ASP A 463 25.74 -24.85 27.43
N PRO A 464 24.52 -24.80 27.99
CA PRO A 464 23.93 -23.55 28.47
C PRO A 464 24.87 -22.79 29.40
N TYR A 465 25.15 -21.53 29.09
CA TYR A 465 25.88 -20.65 29.99
C TYR A 465 24.91 -20.10 31.04
N VAL A 466 25.00 -20.62 32.27
CA VAL A 466 24.08 -20.31 33.36
C VAL A 466 24.63 -19.21 34.26
N ILE A 467 23.93 -18.09 34.30
CA ILE A 467 24.21 -16.97 35.21
C ILE A 467 23.22 -17.04 36.37
N LYS A 468 23.72 -17.27 37.58
CA LYS A 468 22.92 -17.13 38.81
C LYS A 468 22.60 -15.66 39.05
N ILE A 469 21.31 -15.34 39.15
CA ILE A 469 20.84 -13.98 39.36
C ILE A 469 21.06 -13.61 40.84
N PRO A 470 21.79 -12.51 41.13
CA PRO A 470 21.96 -12.03 42.50
C PRO A 470 20.62 -11.56 43.07
N MET A 471 20.57 -11.28 44.36
CA MET A 471 19.39 -10.72 45.00
C MET A 471 19.00 -9.38 44.34
N ILE A 472 17.72 -9.23 44.03
CA ILE A 472 17.08 -8.05 43.47
C ILE A 472 16.06 -7.56 44.50
N ASP A 473 16.26 -6.34 45.01
CA ASP A 473 15.36 -5.71 45.97
C ASP A 473 13.94 -5.57 45.38
N PRO A 474 12.89 -5.48 46.23
CA PRO A 474 11.52 -5.27 45.78
C PRO A 474 11.39 -4.09 44.81
N MET A 475 10.58 -4.27 43.75
CA MET A 475 10.28 -3.22 42.76
C MET A 475 11.51 -2.59 42.08
N SER A 476 12.67 -3.24 42.15
CA SER A 476 13.95 -2.71 41.68
C SER A 476 14.45 -3.41 40.41
N THR A 477 15.53 -2.89 39.84
CA THR A 477 16.18 -3.45 38.65
C THR A 477 17.66 -3.71 38.90
N ILE A 478 18.19 -4.77 38.32
CA ILE A 478 19.63 -5.01 38.23
C ILE A 478 20.08 -5.04 36.78
N VAL A 479 21.34 -4.73 36.54
CA VAL A 479 21.99 -4.86 35.22
C VAL A 479 23.09 -5.92 35.32
N ILE A 480 22.94 -6.99 34.54
CA ILE A 480 23.97 -8.01 34.35
C ILE A 480 24.75 -7.66 33.10
N GLN A 481 26.07 -7.47 33.24
CA GLN A 481 26.98 -7.22 32.13
C GLN A 481 27.83 -8.47 31.88
N CYS A 482 27.74 -9.04 30.68
CA CYS A 482 28.63 -10.10 30.20
C CYS A 482 29.29 -9.71 28.87
N GLN A 483 30.27 -10.49 28.44
CA GLN A 483 30.95 -10.35 27.15
C GLN A 483 30.61 -11.54 26.26
N ILE A 484 30.45 -11.30 24.97
CA ILE A 484 30.26 -12.32 23.94
C ILE A 484 31.36 -12.19 22.90
N THR A 485 32.00 -13.30 22.54
CA THR A 485 32.99 -13.37 21.46
C THR A 485 32.45 -14.26 20.35
N ILE A 486 32.39 -13.73 19.14
CA ILE A 486 31.97 -14.48 17.96
C ILE A 486 33.15 -15.30 17.42
N PRO A 487 32.95 -16.55 16.99
CA PRO A 487 34.02 -17.36 16.42
C PRO A 487 34.60 -16.74 15.14
N GLN A 488 35.79 -17.21 14.77
CA GLN A 488 36.44 -16.82 13.51
C GLN A 488 35.78 -17.54 12.33
N VAL A 489 34.67 -16.98 11.83
CA VAL A 489 33.85 -17.53 10.76
C VAL A 489 33.79 -16.60 9.55
N GLY A 490 33.11 -17.02 8.48
CA GLY A 490 32.89 -16.20 7.29
C GLY A 490 32.04 -14.95 7.57
N TYR A 491 31.92 -14.09 6.56
CA TYR A 491 31.15 -12.85 6.63
C TYR A 491 29.71 -13.03 6.16
N LEU A 492 28.83 -12.14 6.65
CA LEU A 492 27.40 -12.10 6.35
C LEU A 492 26.65 -13.38 6.72
N LEU A 493 27.18 -14.13 7.70
CA LEU A 493 26.56 -15.33 8.23
C LEU A 493 25.66 -14.98 9.40
N LYS A 494 24.42 -15.47 9.39
CA LYS A 494 23.43 -15.25 10.46
C LYS A 494 23.36 -16.43 11.40
N ALA A 495 23.18 -16.16 12.69
CA ALA A 495 22.85 -17.19 13.66
C ALA A 495 21.98 -16.65 14.78
N THR A 496 21.42 -17.55 15.58
CA THR A 496 20.60 -17.22 16.73
C THR A 496 21.10 -17.94 17.96
N TYR A 497 20.98 -17.32 19.12
CA TYR A 497 21.17 -17.97 20.40
C TYR A 497 20.00 -17.61 21.31
N ASN A 498 19.61 -18.53 22.19
CA ASN A 498 18.44 -18.32 23.04
C ASN A 498 18.84 -17.67 24.36
N VAL A 499 18.02 -16.70 24.78
CA VAL A 499 18.10 -16.07 26.10
C VAL A 499 16.88 -16.55 26.88
N SER A 500 17.11 -17.28 27.96
CA SER A 500 16.05 -17.88 28.77
C SER A 500 16.20 -17.47 30.23
N SER A 501 15.10 -17.12 30.88
CA SER A 501 15.03 -16.83 32.30
C SER A 501 14.21 -17.89 33.01
N TYR A 502 14.75 -18.31 34.15
CA TYR A 502 14.19 -19.35 34.99
C TYR A 502 14.07 -18.83 36.41
N LEU A 503 12.98 -19.20 37.07
CA LEU A 503 12.66 -18.77 38.42
C LEU A 503 12.23 -19.98 39.23
N THR A 504 12.73 -20.15 40.45
CA THR A 504 12.26 -21.21 41.34
C THR A 504 10.79 -21.02 41.66
N ASP A 505 10.01 -22.10 41.48
CA ASP A 505 8.64 -22.19 41.95
C ASP A 505 8.47 -23.46 42.80
N PRO A 506 8.39 -23.35 44.13
CA PRO A 506 8.21 -24.50 45.01
C PRO A 506 6.82 -25.15 44.87
N ARG A 507 5.85 -24.45 44.27
CA ARG A 507 4.48 -24.94 44.04
C ARG A 507 4.43 -25.86 42.81
N ASN A 508 5.38 -25.73 41.89
CA ASN A 508 5.43 -26.53 40.67
C ASN A 508 6.09 -27.90 40.92
N GLN A 509 5.26 -28.93 41.08
CA GLN A 509 5.73 -30.30 41.30
C GLN A 509 6.38 -30.92 40.05
N ALA A 510 6.03 -30.46 38.84
CA ALA A 510 6.55 -31.01 37.60
C ALA A 510 7.93 -30.45 37.24
N ALA A 511 8.17 -29.17 37.54
CA ALA A 511 9.44 -28.51 37.35
C ALA A 511 9.63 -27.45 38.43
N THR A 512 10.48 -27.72 39.43
CA THR A 512 10.77 -26.76 40.52
C THR A 512 11.43 -25.47 40.04
N PHE A 513 11.93 -25.46 38.79
CA PHE A 513 12.65 -24.36 38.18
C PHE A 513 12.15 -24.14 36.75
N PRO A 514 10.89 -23.67 36.56
CA PRO A 514 10.32 -23.49 35.24
C PRO A 514 11.01 -22.38 34.44
N CYS A 515 11.05 -22.56 33.12
CA CYS A 515 11.37 -21.47 32.20
C CYS A 515 10.17 -20.53 32.15
N ILE A 516 10.36 -19.28 32.56
CA ILE A 516 9.27 -18.28 32.62
C ILE A 516 9.23 -17.42 31.35
N HIS A 517 10.39 -17.20 30.72
CA HIS A 517 10.53 -16.39 29.51
C HIS A 517 11.78 -16.78 28.73
N THR A 518 11.64 -17.02 27.44
CA THR A 518 12.70 -17.38 26.50
C THR A 518 12.51 -16.64 25.18
N PHE A 519 13.58 -16.23 24.50
CA PHE A 519 13.47 -15.74 23.13
C PHE A 519 14.79 -15.94 22.36
N PRO A 520 14.72 -16.12 21.03
CA PRO A 520 15.91 -16.17 20.20
C PRO A 520 16.46 -14.75 19.95
N TYR A 521 17.76 -14.57 20.16
CA TYR A 521 18.49 -13.36 19.80
C TYR A 521 19.31 -13.60 18.54
N GLN A 522 18.99 -12.87 17.47
CA GLN A 522 19.67 -13.00 16.19
C GLN A 522 20.91 -12.11 16.13
N ILE A 523 22.00 -12.71 15.66
CA ILE A 523 23.27 -12.06 15.38
C ILE A 523 23.73 -12.39 13.96
N ARG A 524 24.67 -11.59 13.45
CA ARG A 524 25.27 -11.75 12.14
C ARG A 524 26.75 -11.38 12.16
N THR A 525 27.55 -11.98 11.29
CA THR A 525 28.89 -11.47 10.98
C THR A 525 28.86 -10.40 9.89
N GLY A 526 29.61 -9.32 10.06
CA GLY A 526 29.77 -8.23 9.10
C GLY A 526 31.25 -7.91 8.91
N PHE A 527 31.55 -7.02 7.97
CA PHE A 527 32.91 -6.52 7.76
C PHE A 527 32.94 -5.00 7.80
N HIS A 528 34.04 -4.47 8.31
CA HIS A 528 34.32 -3.04 8.25
C HIS A 528 34.57 -2.59 6.82
N TYR A 529 34.10 -1.39 6.50
CA TYR A 529 34.43 -0.75 5.22
C TYR A 529 35.93 -0.44 5.16
N VAL A 530 36.59 -0.88 4.08
CA VAL A 530 37.99 -0.58 3.79
C VAL A 530 38.05 0.00 2.37
N PRO A 531 38.35 1.30 2.20
CA PRO A 531 38.42 1.91 0.88
C PRO A 531 39.64 1.42 0.10
N PHE A 532 39.50 1.31 -1.22
CA PHE A 532 40.63 1.12 -2.12
C PHE A 532 40.55 2.07 -3.33
N PRO A 533 41.68 2.59 -3.85
CA PRO A 533 41.69 3.68 -4.83
C PRO A 533 40.90 3.37 -6.10
N GLU A 534 40.95 2.11 -6.54
CA GLU A 534 40.41 1.64 -7.82
C GLU A 534 38.92 1.31 -7.78
N GLN A 535 38.24 1.49 -6.64
CA GLN A 535 36.80 1.25 -6.51
C GLN A 535 36.00 2.21 -7.40
N ASP A 536 35.00 1.69 -8.10
CA ASP A 536 34.07 2.46 -8.92
C ASP A 536 32.73 2.66 -8.21
N PHE A 537 32.31 1.62 -7.49
CA PHE A 537 31.04 1.58 -6.78
C PHE A 537 31.26 1.21 -5.31
N VAL A 538 30.52 1.86 -4.42
CA VAL A 538 30.33 1.38 -3.05
C VAL A 538 28.85 1.01 -2.89
N PHE A 539 28.59 -0.26 -2.59
CA PHE A 539 27.24 -0.76 -2.33
C PHE A 539 26.94 -0.72 -0.84
N VAL A 540 25.90 0.01 -0.46
CA VAL A 540 25.38 -0.01 0.91
C VAL A 540 24.56 -1.28 1.09
N ILE A 541 25.03 -2.15 1.98
CA ILE A 541 24.40 -3.42 2.33
C ILE A 541 23.89 -3.37 3.76
N ASN A 542 22.95 -4.25 4.09
CA ASN A 542 22.39 -4.36 5.43
C ASN A 542 22.22 -5.83 5.82
N GLU A 543 21.55 -6.06 6.96
CA GLU A 543 21.37 -7.38 7.55
C GLU A 543 20.72 -8.39 6.60
N ASN A 544 19.93 -7.94 5.61
CA ASN A 544 19.25 -8.82 4.68
C ASN A 544 20.14 -9.26 3.52
N THR A 545 21.27 -8.58 3.30
CA THR A 545 22.20 -8.93 2.21
C THR A 545 22.96 -10.20 2.51
N LYS A 546 22.95 -11.16 1.59
CA LYS A 546 23.67 -12.44 1.71
C LYS A 546 25.02 -12.41 0.99
N ILE A 547 25.92 -13.31 1.36
CA ILE A 547 27.24 -13.41 0.72
C ILE A 547 27.15 -13.74 -0.78
N GLU A 548 26.19 -14.57 -1.19
CA GLU A 548 25.95 -14.89 -2.60
C GLU A 548 25.57 -13.66 -3.44
N GLU A 549 24.95 -12.67 -2.80
CA GLU A 549 24.50 -11.43 -3.44
C GLU A 549 25.69 -10.49 -3.64
N VAL A 550 26.54 -10.37 -2.63
CA VAL A 550 27.82 -9.68 -2.72
C VAL A 550 28.68 -10.29 -3.82
N ASN A 551 28.81 -11.62 -3.87
CA ASN A 551 29.56 -12.33 -4.90
C ASN A 551 28.99 -12.04 -6.29
N TYR A 552 27.67 -12.06 -6.46
CA TYR A 552 27.01 -11.74 -7.73
C TYR A 552 27.30 -10.30 -8.19
N ILE A 553 27.23 -9.30 -7.28
CA ILE A 553 27.60 -7.91 -7.61
C ILE A 553 29.06 -7.84 -8.05
N GLN A 554 29.96 -8.48 -7.30
CA GLN A 554 31.39 -8.47 -7.59
C GLN A 554 31.68 -9.09 -8.95
N GLU A 555 31.11 -10.25 -9.25
CA GLU A 555 31.25 -10.95 -10.54
C GLU A 555 30.74 -10.10 -11.70
N MET A 556 29.56 -9.48 -11.55
CA MET A 556 28.99 -8.62 -12.57
C MET A 556 29.81 -7.34 -12.78
N CYS A 557 30.25 -6.66 -11.71
CA CYS A 557 31.11 -5.48 -11.83
C CYS A 557 32.44 -5.85 -12.49
N LEU A 558 33.06 -6.97 -12.08
CA LEU A 558 34.30 -7.47 -12.65
C LEU A 558 34.14 -7.79 -14.15
N TYR A 559 33.02 -8.41 -14.53
CA TYR A 559 32.67 -8.67 -15.93
C TYR A 559 32.58 -7.35 -16.72
N TYR A 560 32.09 -6.27 -16.09
CA TYR A 560 32.04 -4.93 -16.68
C TYR A 560 33.39 -4.19 -16.64
N GLY A 561 34.44 -4.78 -16.08
CA GLY A 561 35.72 -4.09 -15.86
C GLY A 561 35.65 -2.99 -14.82
N LEU A 562 34.66 -3.06 -13.92
CA LEU A 562 34.40 -2.15 -12.83
C LEU A 562 34.75 -2.84 -11.50
N LYS A 563 35.05 -2.05 -10.46
CA LYS A 563 35.33 -2.59 -9.13
C LYS A 563 34.28 -2.16 -8.12
N ALA A 564 33.67 -3.13 -7.45
CA ALA A 564 32.71 -2.92 -6.38
C ALA A 564 33.39 -3.02 -5.01
N ASN A 565 32.99 -2.15 -4.10
CA ASN A 565 33.25 -2.23 -2.67
C ASN A 565 31.92 -2.19 -1.91
N PHE A 566 31.92 -2.51 -0.62
CA PHE A 566 30.70 -2.71 0.16
C PHE A 566 30.78 -2.01 1.52
N TYR A 567 29.71 -1.32 1.87
CA TYR A 567 29.56 -0.64 3.15
C TYR A 567 28.41 -1.31 3.92
N ASP A 568 28.74 -2.09 4.96
CA ASP A 568 27.74 -2.73 5.81
C ASP A 568 27.23 -1.74 6.86
N ILE A 569 25.99 -1.30 6.68
CA ILE A 569 25.37 -0.30 7.56
C ILE A 569 25.12 -0.83 8.97
N ASN A 570 24.88 -2.14 9.11
CA ASN A 570 24.68 -2.77 10.42
C ASN A 570 25.99 -2.86 11.20
N MET A 571 27.12 -2.92 10.50
CA MET A 571 28.45 -2.92 11.13
C MET A 571 28.90 -1.52 11.55
N ASN A 572 28.62 -0.51 10.74
CA ASN A 572 29.08 0.87 10.98
C ASN A 572 28.08 1.71 11.79
N GLY A 573 26.81 1.29 11.88
CA GLY A 573 25.76 1.91 12.70
C GLY A 573 25.09 3.15 12.09
N ASN A 574 25.73 3.82 11.14
CA ASN A 574 25.19 4.95 10.39
C ASN A 574 25.72 4.98 8.94
N LEU A 575 25.17 5.86 8.11
CA LEU A 575 25.67 6.16 6.77
C LEU A 575 25.99 7.66 6.66
N ASN A 576 27.00 8.10 7.42
CA ASN A 576 27.48 9.48 7.39
C ASN A 576 28.57 9.64 6.34
N LEU A 577 28.37 10.55 5.38
CA LEU A 577 29.29 10.72 4.26
C LEU A 577 30.53 11.56 4.63
N PHE A 578 30.42 12.43 5.63
CA PHE A 578 31.44 13.42 5.99
C PHE A 578 32.06 13.20 7.37
N GLU A 579 31.70 12.13 8.07
CA GLU A 579 32.35 11.73 9.31
C GLU A 579 33.31 10.57 9.01
N PRO A 580 34.57 10.63 9.47
CA PRO A 580 35.50 9.53 9.29
C PRO A 580 35.08 8.35 10.17
N LEU A 581 35.16 7.13 9.63
CA LEU A 581 34.97 5.92 10.42
C LEU A 581 36.11 5.82 11.47
N PRO A 582 35.88 5.22 12.65
CA PRO A 582 36.87 5.18 13.74
C PRO A 582 38.24 4.61 13.33
N HIS A 583 38.27 3.73 12.33
CA HIS A 583 39.47 3.07 11.82
C HIS A 583 40.04 3.68 10.53
N LEU A 584 39.47 4.78 10.02
CA LEU A 584 39.89 5.45 8.79
C LEU A 584 40.25 6.92 9.03
N THR A 585 41.12 7.46 8.18
CA THR A 585 41.51 8.89 8.18
C THR A 585 40.75 9.70 7.13
N THR A 586 40.10 9.03 6.17
CA THR A 586 39.27 9.63 5.12
C THR A 586 37.79 9.49 5.45
N THR A 587 36.98 10.33 4.80
CA THR A 587 35.50 10.25 4.85
C THR A 587 34.96 9.46 3.67
N LEU A 588 33.77 8.87 3.79
CA LEU A 588 33.16 8.12 2.70
C LEU A 588 32.94 8.99 1.44
N ALA A 589 32.65 10.29 1.60
CA ALA A 589 32.55 11.24 0.48
C ALA A 589 33.88 11.42 -0.27
N GLN A 590 35.01 11.49 0.45
CA GLN A 590 36.35 11.58 -0.15
C GLN A 590 36.71 10.29 -0.89
N ASP A 591 36.41 9.13 -0.29
CA ASP A 591 36.66 7.82 -0.90
C ASP A 591 35.84 7.58 -2.18
N LEU A 592 34.73 8.30 -2.30
CA LEU A 592 33.78 8.31 -3.41
C LEU A 592 33.97 9.46 -4.39
N ASP A 593 35.06 10.23 -4.33
CA ASP A 593 35.26 11.33 -5.27
C ASP A 593 35.22 10.84 -6.72
N ASN A 594 34.30 11.41 -7.52
CA ASN A 594 33.98 10.99 -8.89
C ASN A 594 33.55 9.51 -9.05
N LYS A 595 32.98 8.90 -8.01
CA LYS A 595 32.53 7.50 -7.97
C LYS A 595 31.06 7.40 -7.56
N THR A 596 30.52 6.19 -7.51
CA THR A 596 29.10 5.95 -7.31
C THR A 596 28.80 5.24 -5.98
N LEU A 597 27.89 5.81 -5.19
CA LEU A 597 27.25 5.14 -4.06
C LEU A 597 25.95 4.47 -4.52
N VAL A 598 25.79 3.18 -4.25
CA VAL A 598 24.62 2.39 -4.62
C VAL A 598 23.88 1.98 -3.36
N ILE A 599 22.57 2.28 -3.28
CA ILE A 599 21.74 2.02 -2.11
C ILE A 599 20.58 1.12 -2.50
N ILE A 600 20.47 -0.02 -1.82
CA ILE A 600 19.30 -0.90 -1.87
C ILE A 600 18.43 -0.54 -0.67
N ASN A 601 17.29 0.12 -0.93
CA ASN A 601 16.41 0.66 0.09
C ASN A 601 15.32 -0.35 0.51
N ASN A 602 15.74 -1.50 1.00
CA ASN A 602 14.88 -2.48 1.66
C ASN A 602 14.79 -2.21 3.16
N GLN A 603 13.76 -2.76 3.79
CA GLN A 603 13.53 -2.66 5.24
C GLN A 603 14.33 -3.74 5.96
N PHE A 604 14.96 -3.38 7.08
CA PHE A 604 15.74 -4.28 7.93
C PHE A 604 15.63 -3.87 9.41
N THR A 605 16.07 -4.74 10.29
CA THR A 605 16.03 -4.61 11.75
C THR A 605 17.24 -3.81 12.25
N VAL A 606 16.98 -2.85 13.14
CA VAL A 606 18.00 -1.94 13.67
C VAL A 606 18.17 -2.07 15.19
N SER A 607 17.15 -2.52 15.91
CA SER A 607 17.13 -2.45 17.38
C SER A 607 18.19 -3.34 18.04
N SER A 608 19.23 -2.73 18.59
CA SER A 608 20.24 -3.35 19.46
C SER A 608 19.92 -3.19 20.96
N THR A 609 18.87 -2.43 21.30
CA THR A 609 18.65 -1.90 22.67
C THR A 609 17.29 -2.24 23.29
N SER A 610 16.38 -2.92 22.59
CA SER A 610 15.04 -3.25 23.09
C SER A 610 14.55 -4.62 22.64
N GLN A 611 13.63 -5.19 23.43
CA GLN A 611 12.80 -6.33 23.05
C GLN A 611 11.91 -6.05 21.83
N ASP A 612 11.56 -4.78 21.61
CA ASP A 612 10.82 -4.37 20.42
C ASP A 612 11.73 -4.40 19.19
N ILE A 613 11.27 -5.12 18.15
CA ILE A 613 11.91 -5.15 16.85
C ILE A 613 11.62 -3.82 16.14
N VAL A 614 12.63 -2.95 16.09
CA VAL A 614 12.54 -1.70 15.31
C VAL A 614 13.03 -1.97 13.91
N TYR A 615 12.18 -1.67 12.93
CA TYR A 615 12.53 -1.72 11.52
C TYR A 615 12.87 -0.32 11.02
N ALA A 616 13.90 -0.21 10.20
CA ALA A 616 14.19 0.96 9.40
C ALA A 616 14.53 0.55 7.96
N ARG A 617 14.70 1.53 7.08
CA ARG A 617 15.16 1.32 5.71
C ARG A 617 16.55 1.90 5.53
N THR A 618 17.31 1.39 4.56
CA THR A 618 18.69 1.84 4.32
C THR A 618 18.79 3.35 4.08
N LEU A 619 17.81 3.96 3.40
CA LEU A 619 17.80 5.41 3.18
C LEU A 619 17.51 6.24 4.45
N ASP A 620 16.93 5.67 5.49
CA ASP A 620 16.61 6.42 6.72
C ASP A 620 17.90 6.88 7.45
N PHE A 621 19.03 6.26 7.12
CA PHE A 621 20.35 6.59 7.66
C PHE A 621 21.14 7.58 6.81
N LEU A 622 20.60 8.04 5.67
CA LEU A 622 21.27 8.97 4.76
C LEU A 622 20.62 10.35 4.81
N ARG A 623 21.39 11.36 5.19
CA ARG A 623 20.90 12.75 5.25
C ARG A 623 20.88 13.40 3.87
N LYS A 624 19.78 14.06 3.53
CA LYS A 624 19.64 14.80 2.26
C LYS A 624 20.73 15.86 2.08
N SER A 625 21.06 16.62 3.12
CA SER A 625 22.11 17.65 3.07
C SER A 625 23.48 17.07 2.71
N GLU A 626 23.82 15.89 3.25
CA GLU A 626 25.07 15.20 2.93
C GLU A 626 25.11 14.72 1.48
N VAL A 627 24.00 14.21 0.95
CA VAL A 627 23.92 13.84 -0.48
C VAL A 627 24.25 15.04 -1.37
N LEU A 628 23.62 16.19 -1.10
CA LEU A 628 23.84 17.41 -1.88
C LEU A 628 25.28 17.91 -1.79
N ARG A 629 25.84 17.89 -0.57
CA ARG A 629 27.22 18.27 -0.32
C ARG A 629 28.19 17.32 -1.03
N ALA A 630 27.95 16.01 -0.98
CA ALA A 630 28.80 15.00 -1.62
C ALA A 630 28.78 15.13 -3.16
N ILE A 631 27.62 15.45 -3.74
CA ILE A 631 27.50 15.77 -5.17
C ILE A 631 28.28 17.04 -5.52
N ALA A 632 28.20 18.08 -4.68
CA ALA A 632 28.77 19.39 -4.97
C ALA A 632 30.29 19.48 -4.72
N GLU A 633 30.80 18.80 -3.68
CA GLU A 633 32.20 18.86 -3.25
C GLU A 633 33.03 17.71 -3.83
N HIS A 634 32.44 16.52 -3.96
CA HIS A 634 33.14 15.28 -4.33
C HIS A 634 32.56 14.60 -5.58
N HIS A 635 31.62 15.24 -6.28
CA HIS A 635 31.06 14.72 -7.53
C HIS A 635 30.51 13.29 -7.40
N VAL A 636 30.05 12.90 -6.21
CA VAL A 636 29.55 11.55 -5.93
C VAL A 636 28.26 11.33 -6.73
N HIS A 637 28.16 10.19 -7.39
CA HIS A 637 26.94 9.72 -8.02
C HIS A 637 26.15 8.84 -7.07
N PHE A 638 24.82 8.93 -7.08
CA PHE A 638 23.94 8.11 -6.24
C PHE A 638 23.01 7.27 -7.10
N VAL A 639 22.95 5.97 -6.84
CA VAL A 639 21.98 5.05 -7.46
C VAL A 639 21.13 4.45 -6.35
N ILE A 640 19.82 4.71 -6.38
CA ILE A 640 18.90 4.28 -5.32
C ILE A 640 17.85 3.32 -5.91
N PHE A 641 17.85 2.08 -5.43
CA PHE A 641 16.84 1.06 -5.71
C PHE A 641 15.84 1.04 -4.55
N SER A 642 14.56 1.32 -4.80
CA SER A 642 13.55 1.31 -3.73
C SER A 642 12.19 0.79 -4.20
N PRO A 643 11.53 -0.07 -3.41
CA PRO A 643 10.19 -0.57 -3.71
C PRO A 643 9.07 0.41 -3.31
N TYR A 644 9.36 1.46 -2.53
CA TYR A 644 8.34 2.34 -1.95
C TYR A 644 8.23 3.70 -2.66
N GLN A 645 7.01 4.23 -2.72
CA GLN A 645 6.75 5.64 -3.02
C GLN A 645 7.21 6.51 -1.84
N HIS A 646 8.52 6.64 -1.59
CA HIS A 646 8.94 7.82 -0.85
C HIS A 646 8.62 9.04 -1.72
N ASN A 647 8.25 10.15 -1.08
CA ASN A 647 8.09 11.43 -1.76
C ASN A 647 9.47 11.95 -2.19
N TYR A 648 10.12 11.27 -3.13
CA TYR A 648 11.36 11.71 -3.74
C TYR A 648 11.16 13.00 -4.53
N ASN A 649 9.92 13.49 -4.70
CA ASN A 649 9.70 14.84 -5.22
C ASN A 649 10.14 15.92 -4.21
N ALA A 650 10.27 15.59 -2.91
CA ALA A 650 10.98 16.42 -1.95
C ALA A 650 12.51 16.41 -2.17
N TRP A 651 13.02 15.48 -2.99
CA TRP A 651 14.44 15.36 -3.38
C TRP A 651 14.68 15.87 -4.81
N THR A 652 13.62 16.02 -5.62
CA THR A 652 13.71 16.68 -6.93
C THR A 652 13.68 18.19 -6.75
N PHE A 653 14.75 18.85 -7.18
CA PHE A 653 14.79 20.29 -7.27
C PHE A 653 13.78 20.77 -8.32
N LYS A 654 12.81 21.57 -7.88
CA LYS A 654 12.21 22.54 -8.78
C LYS A 654 13.24 23.67 -8.91
N TYR A 655 14.07 23.62 -9.95
CA TYR A 655 14.91 24.76 -10.30
C TYR A 655 13.96 25.82 -10.83
N ASP A 656 13.57 26.74 -9.94
CA ASP A 656 12.82 27.92 -10.30
C ASP A 656 13.83 29.05 -10.51
N PRO A 657 14.10 29.45 -11.77
CA PRO A 657 15.08 30.50 -12.07
C PRO A 657 14.62 31.89 -11.59
N GLU A 658 13.39 32.03 -11.07
CA GLU A 658 12.89 33.27 -10.48
C GLU A 658 12.87 33.23 -8.93
N CYS A 659 13.33 32.15 -8.30
CA CYS A 659 13.40 32.10 -6.85
C CYS A 659 14.59 32.92 -6.35
N HIS A 660 14.31 34.02 -5.66
CA HIS A 660 15.31 34.80 -4.96
C HIS A 660 16.16 33.86 -4.08
N VAL A 661 17.48 34.02 -4.19
CA VAL A 661 18.44 33.43 -3.26
C VAL A 661 17.99 33.81 -1.85
N PHE A 662 17.50 32.84 -1.07
CA PHE A 662 17.25 33.05 0.35
C PHE A 662 18.62 33.26 1.00
N ASN A 663 18.80 34.44 1.57
CA ASN A 663 20.08 34.84 2.17
C ASN A 663 20.31 34.20 3.55
N ASP A 664 19.32 33.48 4.11
CA ASP A 664 19.47 32.79 5.38
C ASP A 664 18.58 31.53 5.48
N GLU A 665 19.16 30.44 5.98
CA GLU A 665 18.58 29.09 6.08
C GLU A 665 17.34 29.06 7.00
N ASN A 666 17.27 30.01 7.93
CA ASN A 666 16.18 30.13 8.91
C ASN A 666 14.87 30.68 8.32
N GLU A 667 14.92 31.43 7.22
CA GLU A 667 13.74 32.08 6.62
C GLU A 667 12.90 31.09 5.79
N PHE A 668 13.55 30.09 5.19
CA PHE A 668 12.90 28.99 4.47
C PHE A 668 12.16 28.02 5.41
N LEU A 669 12.73 27.75 6.60
CA LEU A 669 12.16 26.83 7.58
C LEU A 669 10.93 27.40 8.31
N ALA A 670 10.85 28.71 8.49
CA ALA A 670 9.77 29.38 9.21
C ALA A 670 8.45 29.45 8.40
N GLN A 671 8.52 29.42 7.06
CA GLN A 671 7.35 29.61 6.19
C GLN A 671 6.60 28.31 5.88
N GLU A 672 7.25 27.13 5.96
CA GLU A 672 6.63 25.83 5.67
C GLU A 672 5.95 25.15 6.89
N TYR A 673 6.31 25.50 8.13
CA TYR A 673 5.91 24.73 9.33
C TYR A 673 5.35 25.58 10.49
N GLY A 674 4.20 26.23 10.25
CA GLY A 674 3.49 27.00 11.28
C GLY A 674 2.85 26.15 12.39
N PHE A 675 3.34 26.35 13.62
CA PHE A 675 2.80 26.02 14.96
C PHE A 675 2.66 24.54 15.38
N SER A 676 3.69 24.06 16.11
CA SER A 676 3.58 23.03 17.16
C SER A 676 4.86 23.03 18.03
N GLU A 677 4.73 23.13 19.36
CA GLU A 677 5.84 23.26 20.33
C GLU A 677 6.58 21.93 20.67
N ARG A 678 6.88 21.08 19.67
CA ARG A 678 7.85 19.97 19.83
C ARG A 678 8.78 19.86 18.61
N PRO A 679 10.09 19.56 18.78
CA PRO A 679 11.05 19.51 17.67
C PRO A 679 10.71 18.42 16.66
N PHE A 680 10.65 18.81 15.39
CA PHE A 680 10.23 17.98 14.25
C PHE A 680 11.40 17.21 13.60
N SER A 681 12.57 17.13 14.24
CA SER A 681 13.75 16.42 13.72
C SER A 681 13.58 14.90 13.64
N ASP A 682 12.57 14.35 14.34
CA ASP A 682 12.50 12.92 14.65
C ASP A 682 11.32 12.19 13.99
N LYS A 683 10.56 12.82 13.08
CA LYS A 683 9.43 12.14 12.41
C LYS A 683 9.32 12.46 10.92
N VAL A 684 9.69 11.48 10.09
CA VAL A 684 9.28 11.39 8.68
C VAL A 684 8.12 10.42 8.57
N GLY A 685 6.98 10.89 8.07
CA GLY A 685 5.84 10.06 7.68
C GLY A 685 4.57 10.27 8.52
N SER A 686 3.74 11.24 8.13
CA SER A 686 2.30 11.14 8.34
C SER A 686 1.56 11.84 7.20
N SER A 687 0.65 11.11 6.57
CA SER A 687 -0.29 11.59 5.58
C SER A 687 -1.46 12.27 6.30
N CYS A 688 -1.91 13.43 5.81
CA CYS A 688 -3.28 13.89 6.03
C CYS A 688 -3.73 14.80 4.88
N ALA A 689 -4.98 14.58 4.49
CA ALA A 689 -5.65 15.18 3.34
C ALA A 689 -6.01 16.66 3.57
N ILE A 690 -6.06 17.46 2.49
CA ILE A 690 -6.81 18.72 2.47
C ILE A 690 -7.59 18.85 1.16
N HIS A 691 -8.91 18.90 1.31
CA HIS A 691 -9.86 19.51 0.38
C HIS A 691 -9.69 21.04 0.39
N ALA A 692 -9.67 21.70 -0.77
CA ALA A 692 -10.73 22.62 -1.22
C ALA A 692 -10.30 23.69 -2.24
N LYS A 693 -11.27 23.94 -3.14
CA LYS A 693 -11.65 25.19 -3.81
C LYS A 693 -10.75 25.85 -4.88
N LYS A 694 -11.26 25.72 -6.10
CA LYS A 694 -11.10 26.58 -7.27
C LYS A 694 -11.36 28.07 -6.95
N ALA A 695 -10.44 28.94 -7.37
CA ALA A 695 -10.74 30.27 -7.92
C ALA A 695 -9.70 30.62 -8.99
N PHE A 696 -10.18 31.03 -10.16
CA PHE A 696 -9.41 31.34 -11.38
C PHE A 696 -8.87 32.78 -11.36
N ILE A 697 -7.69 33.02 -11.95
CA ILE A 697 -7.42 33.99 -13.04
C ILE A 697 -6.27 33.41 -13.91
N SER A 698 -6.27 33.70 -15.20
CA SER A 698 -5.81 32.84 -16.30
C SER A 698 -4.29 32.76 -16.53
N PHE A 699 -3.74 31.58 -16.27
CA PHE A 699 -2.41 31.09 -16.65
C PHE A 699 -2.47 30.14 -17.88
N LYS A 700 -3.59 30.19 -18.63
CA LYS A 700 -4.02 29.11 -19.52
C LYS A 700 -3.16 28.96 -20.78
N SER A 701 -2.58 30.04 -21.31
CA SER A 701 -1.80 29.98 -22.56
C SER A 701 -0.38 29.41 -22.42
N LYS A 702 0.25 29.45 -21.23
CA LYS A 702 1.61 28.92 -21.00
C LYS A 702 1.58 27.51 -20.40
N ILE A 703 0.59 27.22 -19.56
CA ILE A 703 0.36 25.87 -19.03
C ILE A 703 -0.13 24.93 -20.13
N ASP A 704 -0.92 25.37 -21.11
CA ASP A 704 -1.33 24.50 -22.21
C ASP A 704 -0.14 24.14 -23.13
N GLN A 705 0.80 25.06 -23.38
CA GLN A 705 2.03 24.76 -24.13
C GLN A 705 3.00 23.85 -23.36
N LEU A 706 3.12 24.02 -22.05
CA LEU A 706 3.94 23.17 -21.19
C LEU A 706 3.30 21.80 -20.94
N ASN A 707 1.98 21.71 -20.83
CA ASN A 707 1.25 20.45 -20.73
C ASN A 707 1.26 19.69 -22.05
N ILE A 708 1.21 20.36 -23.20
CA ILE A 708 1.37 19.73 -24.52
C ILE A 708 2.81 19.20 -24.69
N GLN A 709 3.85 19.96 -24.30
CA GLN A 709 5.23 19.46 -24.33
C GLN A 709 5.48 18.34 -23.30
N ALA A 710 4.90 18.45 -22.11
CA ALA A 710 5.00 17.42 -21.08
C ALA A 710 4.25 16.15 -21.47
N ASP A 711 3.05 16.24 -22.06
CA ASP A 711 2.31 15.09 -22.58
C ASP A 711 2.94 14.51 -23.84
N GLU A 712 3.58 15.31 -24.70
CA GLU A 712 4.37 14.80 -25.82
C GLU A 712 5.63 14.07 -25.33
N MET A 713 6.33 14.58 -24.31
CA MET A 713 7.46 13.87 -23.69
C MET A 713 7.01 12.63 -22.90
N ARG A 714 5.89 12.71 -22.18
CA ARG A 714 5.28 11.60 -21.43
C ARG A 714 4.77 10.51 -22.36
N GLN A 715 4.15 10.86 -23.50
CA GLN A 715 3.75 9.91 -24.54
C GLN A 715 4.95 9.38 -25.33
N THR A 716 6.03 10.15 -25.53
CA THR A 716 7.23 9.67 -26.22
C THR A 716 8.05 8.71 -25.35
N VAL A 717 8.05 8.93 -24.02
CA VAL A 717 8.63 8.01 -23.02
C VAL A 717 7.71 6.80 -22.81
N SER A 718 6.38 6.98 -22.68
CA SER A 718 5.43 5.87 -22.49
C SER A 718 5.23 4.99 -23.74
N LYS A 719 5.40 5.53 -24.95
CA LYS A 719 5.36 4.76 -26.22
C LYS A 719 6.59 3.90 -26.43
N ARG A 720 7.70 4.14 -25.72
CA ARG A 720 8.96 3.37 -25.85
C ARG A 720 9.27 2.50 -24.64
N PHE A 721 8.77 2.86 -23.46
CA PHE A 721 8.82 2.05 -22.25
C PHE A 721 7.48 2.19 -21.51
N PRO A 722 6.46 1.40 -21.85
CA PRO A 722 5.16 1.51 -21.23
C PRO A 722 5.16 1.16 -19.74
N ASN A 723 6.26 0.62 -19.20
CA ASN A 723 6.42 0.31 -17.78
C ASN A 723 7.86 0.59 -17.28
N HIS A 724 7.96 1.28 -16.13
CA HIS A 724 9.12 1.49 -15.23
C HIS A 724 9.81 2.87 -15.30
N SER A 725 9.93 3.51 -14.13
CA SER A 725 10.20 4.94 -13.98
C SER A 725 11.67 5.19 -13.62
N TYR A 726 12.39 5.90 -14.47
CA TYR A 726 13.77 6.36 -14.23
C TYR A 726 13.77 7.87 -14.05
N LEU A 727 14.34 8.38 -12.97
CA LEU A 727 14.65 9.79 -12.82
C LEU A 727 16.16 9.96 -12.58
N ALA A 728 16.85 10.52 -13.57
CA ALA A 728 18.25 10.93 -13.45
C ALA A 728 18.29 12.46 -13.40
N CYS A 729 18.65 13.04 -12.26
CA CYS A 729 18.78 14.49 -12.08
C CYS A 729 20.28 14.88 -12.07
N THR A 730 20.68 15.73 -13.01
CA THR A 730 21.98 16.43 -13.00
C THR A 730 21.84 17.75 -12.27
N LEU A 731 22.69 18.02 -11.27
CA LEU A 731 22.71 19.29 -10.55
C LEU A 731 23.72 20.25 -11.19
N PHE A 732 23.23 21.28 -11.90
CA PHE A 732 24.10 22.31 -12.47
C PHE A 732 24.37 23.41 -11.43
N ARG A 733 25.63 23.80 -11.27
CA ARG A 733 26.01 25.09 -10.66
C ARG A 733 26.20 26.12 -11.76
N GLU A 734 25.62 27.31 -11.59
CA GLU A 734 25.93 28.44 -12.46
C GLU A 734 27.40 28.86 -12.27
N GLY A 735 28.11 29.08 -13.39
CA GLY A 735 29.37 29.83 -13.38
C GLY A 735 30.69 29.06 -13.36
N GLN A 736 30.73 27.72 -13.39
CA GLN A 736 31.99 26.97 -13.51
C GLN A 736 32.10 26.10 -14.77
N PRO A 737 33.31 25.95 -15.36
CA PRO A 737 33.52 25.07 -16.51
C PRO A 737 33.30 23.60 -16.09
N LEU A 738 32.25 23.01 -16.65
CA LEU A 738 31.89 21.59 -16.50
C LEU A 738 33.10 20.68 -16.71
N LYS A 739 33.55 20.00 -15.66
CA LYS A 739 34.43 18.83 -15.80
C LYS A 739 33.95 17.54 -15.11
N ARG A 740 32.86 17.57 -14.32
CA ARG A 740 31.91 16.46 -14.06
C ARG A 740 30.88 16.94 -13.05
N ILE A 741 29.63 16.47 -13.15
CA ILE A 741 28.54 16.79 -12.23
C ILE A 741 28.08 15.47 -11.60
N GLY A 742 28.00 15.39 -10.28
CA GLY A 742 27.38 14.24 -9.60
C GLY A 742 25.92 14.07 -10.01
N GLN A 743 25.50 12.82 -10.18
CA GLN A 743 24.17 12.48 -10.72
C GLN A 743 23.40 11.64 -9.70
N VAL A 744 22.10 11.89 -9.56
CA VAL A 744 21.21 11.03 -8.76
C VAL A 744 20.30 10.26 -9.71
N VAL A 745 20.39 8.93 -9.66
CA VAL A 745 19.55 7.99 -10.42
C VAL A 745 18.62 7.26 -9.46
N ILE A 746 17.31 7.50 -9.60
CA ILE A 746 16.26 6.84 -8.80
C ILE A 746 15.50 5.87 -9.70
N MET A 747 15.41 4.60 -9.29
CA MET A 747 14.59 3.58 -9.96
C MET A 747 13.32 3.29 -9.14
N ARG A 748 12.14 3.49 -9.74
CA ARG A 748 10.84 3.23 -9.09
C ARG A 748 10.03 2.14 -9.80
N THR A 749 9.28 1.36 -9.02
CA THR A 749 8.16 0.54 -9.49
C THR A 749 6.86 1.36 -9.59
N PRO A 750 6.08 1.31 -10.69
CA PRO A 750 4.79 2.01 -10.78
C PRO A 750 3.67 1.30 -9.98
N PRO A 751 2.69 2.04 -9.43
CA PRO A 751 1.65 1.52 -8.52
C PRO A 751 0.55 0.67 -9.17
N MET A 752 0.49 0.55 -10.50
CA MET A 752 -0.62 -0.11 -11.21
C MET A 752 -0.42 -1.61 -11.48
N LEU A 753 0.66 -2.23 -10.99
CA LEU A 753 0.94 -3.65 -11.17
C LEU A 753 1.25 -4.30 -9.81
N GLY A 754 0.23 -4.48 -8.99
CA GLY A 754 0.32 -5.18 -7.70
C GLY A 754 0.66 -6.68 -7.78
N GLN A 755 1.06 -7.21 -8.93
CA GLN A 755 1.44 -8.62 -9.10
C GLN A 755 2.68 -8.87 -9.95
N TYR A 756 3.29 -7.86 -10.58
CA TYR A 756 4.50 -8.10 -11.39
C TYR A 756 5.52 -6.98 -11.24
N VAL A 757 6.52 -7.32 -10.43
CA VAL A 757 7.84 -6.73 -10.26
C VAL A 757 7.96 -5.45 -9.46
N THR A 758 8.34 -5.63 -8.22
CA THR A 758 8.96 -4.64 -7.35
C THR A 758 10.45 -4.94 -7.31
N PHE A 759 11.35 -3.95 -7.12
CA PHE A 759 12.71 -4.25 -6.65
C PHE A 759 12.67 -4.19 -5.12
N MET A 760 12.14 -5.24 -4.49
CA MET A 760 12.03 -5.35 -3.03
C MET A 760 13.32 -5.88 -2.40
N ASP A 761 14.01 -6.76 -3.12
CA ASP A 761 15.20 -7.44 -2.65
C ASP A 761 16.21 -7.70 -3.78
N PHE A 762 17.26 -8.44 -3.47
CA PHE A 762 18.32 -8.76 -4.42
C PHE A 762 17.91 -9.77 -5.50
N ASN A 763 16.87 -10.57 -5.28
CA ASN A 763 16.37 -11.51 -6.28
C ASN A 763 15.81 -10.77 -7.50
N ASP A 764 15.25 -9.57 -7.28
CA ASP A 764 14.79 -8.69 -8.35
C ASP A 764 15.97 -8.16 -9.18
N ILE A 765 17.10 -7.83 -8.55
CA ILE A 765 18.35 -7.48 -9.25
C ILE A 765 18.82 -8.64 -10.12
N ARG A 766 18.81 -9.87 -9.58
CA ARG A 766 19.21 -11.07 -10.32
C ARG A 766 18.28 -11.38 -11.51
N SER A 767 16.98 -11.15 -11.37
CA SER A 767 16.00 -11.41 -12.42
C SER A 767 15.96 -10.32 -13.51
N LYS A 768 16.50 -9.13 -13.22
CA LYS A 768 16.52 -7.98 -14.13
C LYS A 768 17.93 -7.35 -14.26
N PRO A 769 18.92 -8.11 -14.75
CA PRO A 769 20.30 -7.65 -14.84
C PRO A 769 20.47 -6.43 -15.76
N MET A 770 19.60 -6.24 -16.77
CA MET A 770 19.63 -5.07 -17.65
C MET A 770 19.29 -3.78 -16.91
N ASP A 771 18.18 -3.77 -16.16
CA ASP A 771 17.73 -2.60 -15.41
C ASP A 771 18.78 -2.14 -14.39
N PHE A 772 19.38 -3.11 -13.70
CA PHE A 772 20.46 -2.88 -12.75
C PHE A 772 21.72 -2.35 -13.44
N ALA A 773 22.20 -3.00 -14.50
CA ALA A 773 23.37 -2.58 -15.26
C ALA A 773 23.19 -1.19 -15.88
N PHE A 774 22.00 -0.88 -16.39
CA PHE A 774 21.65 0.41 -16.95
C PHE A 774 21.83 1.55 -15.93
N ALA A 775 21.31 1.39 -14.71
CA ALA A 775 21.43 2.40 -13.67
C ALA A 775 22.87 2.65 -13.23
N LEU A 776 23.65 1.58 -13.03
CA LEU A 776 25.07 1.68 -12.72
C LEU A 776 25.84 2.36 -13.84
N LEU A 777 25.66 1.88 -15.07
CA LEU A 777 26.37 2.42 -16.23
C LEU A 777 26.05 3.89 -16.43
N ASN A 778 24.83 4.39 -16.22
CA ASN A 778 24.54 5.83 -16.35
C ASN A 778 25.53 6.72 -15.56
N THR A 779 25.97 6.27 -14.37
CA THR A 779 26.89 7.01 -13.49
C THR A 779 28.37 6.89 -13.87
N VAL A 780 28.72 5.99 -14.79
CA VAL A 780 30.10 5.78 -15.24
C VAL A 780 30.48 6.84 -16.27
N ASP A 781 31.73 7.29 -16.26
CA ASP A 781 32.24 8.23 -17.26
C ASP A 781 32.21 7.66 -18.70
N ILE A 782 32.00 8.52 -19.70
CA ILE A 782 31.88 8.11 -21.10
C ILE A 782 33.13 7.44 -21.67
N ASP A 783 34.35 7.85 -21.27
CA ASP A 783 35.59 7.19 -21.70
C ASP A 783 35.63 5.75 -21.17
N LYS A 784 35.25 5.57 -19.90
CA LYS A 784 35.19 4.25 -19.28
C LYS A 784 34.08 3.40 -19.89
N LYS A 785 32.87 3.95 -20.10
CA LYS A 785 31.77 3.29 -20.84
C LYS A 785 32.21 2.86 -22.24
N ALA A 786 32.93 3.71 -22.97
CA ALA A 786 33.41 3.41 -24.32
C ALA A 786 34.43 2.26 -24.32
N LYS A 787 35.39 2.26 -23.38
CA LYS A 787 36.35 1.17 -23.20
C LYS A 787 35.67 -0.15 -22.84
N ILE A 788 34.65 -0.08 -21.98
CA ILE A 788 33.81 -1.22 -21.61
C ILE A 788 33.08 -1.76 -22.83
N ALA A 789 32.42 -0.89 -23.61
CA ALA A 789 31.73 -1.28 -24.84
C ALA A 789 32.66 -1.94 -25.87
N VAL A 790 33.86 -1.41 -26.06
CA VAL A 790 34.85 -2.02 -26.96
C VAL A 790 35.27 -3.41 -26.47
N ARG A 791 35.52 -3.57 -25.16
CA ARG A 791 35.89 -4.87 -24.57
C ARG A 791 34.79 -5.92 -24.75
N VAL A 792 33.53 -5.56 -24.53
CA VAL A 792 32.38 -6.46 -24.74
C VAL A 792 32.26 -6.88 -26.19
N LEU A 793 32.46 -5.95 -27.13
CA LEU A 793 32.42 -6.24 -28.57
C LEU A 793 33.59 -7.12 -29.05
N GLN A 794 34.68 -7.19 -28.28
CA GLN A 794 35.85 -8.01 -28.58
C GLN A 794 35.74 -9.45 -28.00
N ASN A 795 35.07 -9.63 -26.86
CA ASN A 795 34.98 -10.91 -26.15
C ASN A 795 33.69 -11.71 -26.48
N ILE A 796 33.48 -12.04 -27.76
CA ILE A 796 32.26 -12.75 -28.25
C ILE A 796 32.24 -14.25 -27.86
N GLU A 797 33.30 -14.79 -27.25
CA GLU A 797 33.47 -16.25 -27.11
C GLU A 797 32.86 -16.92 -25.87
N LYS A 798 32.22 -16.19 -24.93
CA LYS A 798 31.57 -16.80 -23.76
C LYS A 798 30.15 -16.28 -23.53
N LYS A 799 29.15 -17.17 -23.63
CA LYS A 799 27.76 -16.95 -23.19
C LYS A 799 27.74 -16.65 -21.68
N ASN A 800 27.90 -15.39 -21.30
CA ASN A 800 27.72 -14.93 -19.92
C ASN A 800 26.28 -14.38 -19.78
N PRO A 801 25.52 -14.73 -18.73
CA PRO A 801 24.17 -14.20 -18.51
C PRO A 801 24.09 -12.66 -18.45
N PHE A 802 25.20 -11.97 -18.12
CA PHE A 802 25.27 -10.51 -18.09
C PHE A 802 25.52 -9.86 -19.45
N GLU A 803 25.91 -10.63 -20.48
CA GLU A 803 26.35 -10.10 -21.77
C GLU A 803 25.23 -9.31 -22.47
N LEU A 804 24.04 -9.91 -22.60
CA LEU A 804 22.91 -9.28 -23.27
C LEU A 804 22.45 -8.02 -22.53
N ALA A 805 22.28 -8.13 -21.21
CA ALA A 805 21.91 -7.02 -20.33
C ALA A 805 22.89 -5.85 -20.44
N MET A 806 24.19 -6.14 -20.50
CA MET A 806 25.25 -5.16 -20.63
C MET A 806 25.27 -4.50 -22.01
N GLN A 807 25.17 -5.29 -23.09
CA GLN A 807 25.13 -4.79 -24.46
C GLN A 807 23.96 -3.83 -24.66
N GLU A 808 22.77 -4.19 -24.18
CA GLU A 808 21.57 -3.36 -24.29
C GLU A 808 21.67 -2.11 -23.42
N SER A 809 22.18 -2.23 -22.19
CA SER A 809 22.39 -1.09 -21.29
C SER A 809 23.44 -0.10 -21.80
N LEU A 810 24.56 -0.60 -22.35
CA LEU A 810 25.59 0.23 -22.98
C LEU A 810 25.06 0.91 -24.23
N ALA A 811 24.36 0.17 -25.10
CA ALA A 811 23.74 0.75 -26.29
C ALA A 811 22.79 1.88 -25.92
N PHE A 812 21.97 1.70 -24.88
CA PHE A 812 21.02 2.71 -24.45
C PHE A 812 21.69 3.91 -23.77
N THR A 813 22.59 3.69 -22.80
CA THR A 813 23.31 4.78 -22.11
C THR A 813 24.13 5.61 -23.10
N LEU A 814 24.90 4.98 -23.99
CA LEU A 814 25.66 5.69 -25.03
C LEU A 814 24.73 6.41 -26.02
N SER A 815 23.62 5.79 -26.45
CA SER A 815 22.61 6.47 -27.29
C SER A 815 22.09 7.74 -26.65
N ARG A 816 21.77 7.67 -25.35
CA ARG A 816 21.22 8.78 -24.59
C ARG A 816 22.22 9.92 -24.48
N GLU A 817 23.47 9.64 -24.10
CA GLU A 817 24.52 10.67 -24.01
C GLU A 817 24.76 11.34 -25.36
N ILE A 818 24.81 10.54 -26.43
CA ILE A 818 24.92 11.05 -27.80
C ILE A 818 23.69 11.91 -28.16
N TYR A 819 22.48 11.46 -27.86
CA TYR A 819 21.23 12.17 -28.15
C TYR A 819 21.10 13.50 -27.39
N ILE A 820 21.37 13.50 -26.07
CA ILE A 820 21.39 14.71 -25.24
C ILE A 820 22.40 15.70 -25.82
N GLY A 821 23.57 15.19 -26.22
CA GLY A 821 24.60 16.01 -26.82
C GLY A 821 24.24 16.61 -28.17
N CYS A 822 23.53 15.88 -29.01
CA CYS A 822 23.08 16.37 -30.31
C CYS A 822 21.91 17.38 -30.22
N ASN A 823 21.06 17.31 -29.19
CA ASN A 823 19.83 18.13 -29.10
C ASN A 823 19.93 19.40 -28.25
N SER A 824 21.01 19.59 -27.49
CA SER A 824 21.20 20.79 -26.68
C SER A 824 21.48 22.02 -27.56
N LYS A 825 20.44 22.85 -27.81
CA LYS A 825 20.56 24.10 -28.58
C LYS A 825 21.43 25.19 -27.91
N HIS A 826 21.85 24.99 -26.65
CA HIS A 826 22.70 25.93 -25.91
C HIS A 826 24.16 25.50 -25.73
N SER A 827 24.56 24.30 -26.17
CA SER A 827 25.97 23.90 -26.12
C SER A 827 26.74 24.40 -27.34
N ARG A 828 27.03 25.70 -27.39
CA ARG A 828 28.21 26.22 -28.13
C ARG A 828 29.54 25.65 -27.57
N LYS A 829 29.46 24.90 -26.47
CA LYS A 829 30.49 24.04 -25.89
C LYS A 829 29.98 22.62 -25.69
N PHE A 830 29.39 21.99 -26.72
CA PHE A 830 29.49 20.53 -26.76
C PHE A 830 30.94 20.28 -27.09
N ASN A 831 31.73 19.90 -26.09
CA ASN A 831 33.12 19.63 -26.32
C ASN A 831 33.13 18.41 -27.25
N PHE A 832 33.55 18.61 -28.51
CA PHE A 832 33.67 17.54 -29.50
C PHE A 832 34.48 16.36 -28.93
N ASP A 833 35.23 16.59 -27.85
CA ASP A 833 36.00 15.66 -27.04
C ASP A 833 35.26 14.43 -26.53
N ASP A 834 33.96 14.43 -26.19
CA ASP A 834 33.31 13.19 -25.66
C ASP A 834 32.90 12.22 -26.78
N PHE A 835 32.32 12.76 -27.86
CA PHE A 835 32.06 11.99 -29.08
C PHE A 835 33.36 11.65 -29.81
N SER A 836 34.33 12.57 -29.82
CA SER A 836 35.70 12.32 -30.27
C SER A 836 36.40 11.34 -29.34
N CYS A 837 36.10 11.28 -28.05
CA CYS A 837 36.64 10.30 -27.12
C CYS A 837 36.14 8.92 -27.51
N PHE A 838 34.81 8.74 -27.64
CA PHE A 838 34.23 7.50 -28.16
C PHE A 838 34.82 7.10 -29.53
N LEU A 839 34.88 8.02 -30.49
CA LEU A 839 35.47 7.78 -31.80
C LEU A 839 36.99 7.55 -31.75
N SER A 840 37.71 8.16 -30.81
CA SER A 840 39.16 8.02 -30.62
C SER A 840 39.52 6.72 -29.94
N VAL A 841 38.73 6.28 -28.95
CA VAL A 841 38.84 4.96 -28.32
C VAL A 841 38.60 3.89 -29.38
N LEU A 842 37.55 4.04 -30.20
CA LEU A 842 37.31 3.20 -31.38
C LEU A 842 38.45 3.25 -32.40
N LYS A 843 38.99 4.44 -32.70
CA LYS A 843 40.07 4.64 -33.68
C LYS A 843 41.42 4.07 -33.20
N ASN A 844 41.73 4.21 -31.92
CA ASN A 844 42.96 3.71 -31.29
C ASN A 844 42.89 2.18 -31.15
N GLN A 845 41.76 1.63 -30.69
CA GLN A 845 41.54 0.19 -30.64
C GLN A 845 41.57 -0.47 -32.03
N LYS A 846 41.13 0.26 -33.07
CA LYS A 846 41.23 -0.17 -34.48
C LYS A 846 42.65 -0.09 -35.05
N LYS A 847 43.53 0.75 -34.48
CA LYS A 847 44.97 0.78 -34.84
C LYS A 847 45.72 -0.41 -34.24
N ASP A 848 45.26 -0.91 -33.10
CA ASP A 848 46.00 -1.88 -32.30
C ASP A 848 45.52 -3.35 -32.46
N ALA A 849 44.50 -3.66 -33.27
CA ALA A 849 43.91 -5.00 -33.31
C ALA A 849 43.73 -5.61 -34.71
N ASP A 850 44.42 -6.74 -34.95
CA ASP A 850 44.12 -7.74 -35.98
C ASP A 850 42.78 -8.49 -35.74
N TYR A 851 42.12 -8.25 -34.59
CA TYR A 851 40.93 -8.97 -34.10
C TYR A 851 39.67 -8.09 -33.97
N PHE A 852 39.59 -6.95 -34.67
CA PHE A 852 38.41 -6.09 -34.59
C PHE A 852 37.24 -6.64 -35.45
N ASN A 853 36.23 -7.26 -34.83
CA ASN A 853 35.07 -7.83 -35.53
C ASN A 853 34.11 -6.74 -36.07
N PRO A 854 34.05 -6.50 -37.39
CA PRO A 854 33.21 -5.44 -37.98
C PRO A 854 31.70 -5.73 -37.86
N LYS A 855 31.30 -7.00 -37.78
CA LYS A 855 29.89 -7.41 -37.71
C LYS A 855 29.24 -7.02 -36.38
N ALA A 856 29.95 -7.18 -35.26
CA ALA A 856 29.44 -6.81 -33.94
C ALA A 856 29.18 -5.30 -33.83
N MET A 857 30.01 -4.49 -34.48
CA MET A 857 29.85 -3.04 -34.56
C MET A 857 28.68 -2.61 -35.45
N GLU A 858 28.50 -3.27 -36.61
CA GLU A 858 27.31 -3.08 -37.45
C GLU A 858 26.03 -3.44 -36.69
N GLU A 859 26.04 -4.50 -35.88
CA GLU A 859 24.89 -4.92 -35.07
C GLU A 859 24.57 -3.91 -33.96
N LEU A 860 25.58 -3.41 -33.24
CA LEU A 860 25.40 -2.32 -32.27
C LEU A 860 24.80 -1.08 -32.96
N PHE A 861 25.33 -0.67 -34.12
CA PHE A 861 24.79 0.47 -34.86
C PHE A 861 23.36 0.26 -35.38
N LEU A 862 23.02 -0.95 -35.81
CA LEU A 862 21.66 -1.33 -36.19
C LEU A 862 20.70 -1.23 -34.99
N ARG A 863 21.13 -1.66 -33.80
CA ARG A 863 20.37 -1.50 -32.55
C ARG A 863 20.24 -0.02 -32.15
N LEU A 864 21.32 0.77 -32.23
CA LEU A 864 21.31 2.23 -32.01
C LEU A 864 20.35 2.95 -33.00
N LYS A 865 20.32 2.51 -34.26
CA LYS A 865 19.41 3.02 -35.32
C LYS A 865 17.95 2.69 -35.02
N LYS A 866 17.65 1.49 -34.50
CA LYS A 866 16.29 1.13 -34.04
C LYS A 866 15.84 1.97 -32.85
N CYS A 867 16.75 2.31 -31.93
CA CYS A 867 16.46 3.14 -30.76
C CYS A 867 16.28 4.64 -31.07
N THR A 868 16.52 5.13 -32.29
CA THR A 868 16.46 6.56 -32.64
C THR A 868 15.43 6.84 -33.76
N SER A 869 14.14 6.73 -33.47
CA SER A 869 13.06 6.75 -34.48
C SER A 869 12.74 8.10 -35.10
N LYS A 870 13.52 9.17 -34.82
CA LYS A 870 13.25 10.52 -35.36
C LYS A 870 14.42 11.19 -36.09
N GLU A 871 15.60 10.59 -36.20
CA GLU A 871 16.70 11.20 -36.96
C GLU A 871 17.48 10.19 -37.81
N ALA A 872 16.83 9.72 -38.89
CA ALA A 872 17.47 8.92 -39.94
C ALA A 872 18.80 9.54 -40.42
N ARG A 873 18.89 10.87 -40.43
CA ARG A 873 20.08 11.63 -40.86
C ARG A 873 21.34 11.39 -40.01
N PHE A 874 21.24 11.05 -38.73
CA PHE A 874 22.43 10.80 -37.89
C PHE A 874 23.01 9.40 -38.14
N ALA A 875 22.15 8.37 -38.14
CA ALA A 875 22.55 7.01 -38.49
C ALA A 875 23.07 6.94 -39.94
N ASP A 876 22.47 7.67 -40.87
CA ASP A 876 22.93 7.74 -42.24
C ASP A 876 24.26 8.49 -42.36
N LYS A 877 24.54 9.52 -41.53
CA LYS A 877 25.86 10.16 -41.44
C LYS A 877 26.92 9.25 -40.83
N LEU A 878 26.57 8.41 -39.86
CA LEU A 878 27.50 7.49 -39.19
C LEU A 878 27.79 6.25 -40.07
N ILE A 879 26.76 5.70 -40.72
CA ILE A 879 26.89 4.69 -41.78
C ILE A 879 27.68 5.29 -42.96
N PHE A 880 27.43 6.54 -43.33
CA PHE A 880 28.24 7.26 -44.30
C PHE A 880 29.69 7.33 -43.85
N TRP A 881 30.00 7.65 -42.58
CA TRP A 881 31.38 7.63 -42.06
C TRP A 881 32.02 6.23 -42.03
N VAL A 882 31.26 5.17 -41.73
CA VAL A 882 31.73 3.77 -41.79
C VAL A 882 32.01 3.36 -43.24
N ALA A 883 31.12 3.74 -44.17
CA ALA A 883 31.31 3.56 -45.62
C ALA A 883 32.47 4.41 -46.16
N HIS A 884 32.63 5.64 -45.66
CA HIS A 884 33.74 6.55 -45.98
C HIS A 884 35.06 6.03 -45.41
N ALA A 885 35.05 5.37 -44.26
CA ALA A 885 36.23 4.68 -43.71
C ALA A 885 36.61 3.43 -44.54
N LYS A 886 35.62 2.78 -45.18
CA LYS A 886 35.83 1.69 -46.15
C LYS A 886 36.40 2.25 -47.48
N LEU A 887 35.93 3.41 -47.91
CA LEU A 887 36.44 4.14 -49.08
C LEU A 887 37.85 4.71 -48.83
N LEU A 888 38.10 5.27 -47.64
CA LEU A 888 39.41 5.71 -47.15
C LEU A 888 40.37 4.55 -46.99
N ARG A 889 39.92 3.30 -46.77
CA ARG A 889 40.79 2.10 -46.82
C ARG A 889 41.20 1.76 -48.25
N GLN A 890 40.31 1.90 -49.23
CA GLN A 890 40.67 1.73 -50.65
C GLN A 890 41.56 2.87 -51.15
N MET A 891 41.30 4.10 -50.72
CA MET A 891 42.16 5.25 -50.99
C MET A 891 43.49 5.16 -50.25
N ASN A 892 43.58 4.79 -48.97
CA ASN A 892 44.86 4.61 -48.26
C ASN A 892 45.68 3.44 -48.83
N LYS A 893 45.05 2.41 -49.38
CA LYS A 893 45.78 1.33 -50.07
C LYS A 893 46.41 1.83 -51.37
N LYS A 894 45.71 2.68 -52.13
CA LYS A 894 46.24 3.35 -53.34
C LYS A 894 47.19 4.51 -53.02
N LEU A 895 46.94 5.26 -51.95
CA LEU A 895 47.77 6.37 -51.46
C LEU A 895 49.03 5.82 -50.77
N GLY A 896 48.98 4.64 -50.16
CA GLY A 896 50.16 3.93 -49.65
C GLY A 896 51.09 3.47 -50.78
N GLN A 897 50.52 3.03 -51.91
CA GLN A 897 51.29 2.72 -53.13
C GLN A 897 51.84 4.00 -53.81
N LEU A 898 51.08 5.10 -53.80
CA LEU A 898 51.52 6.40 -54.34
C LEU A 898 52.55 7.10 -53.43
N MET A 899 52.41 6.98 -52.10
CA MET A 899 53.36 7.52 -51.12
C MET A 899 54.64 6.70 -51.05
N GLN A 900 54.64 5.39 -51.29
CA GLN A 900 55.91 4.65 -51.45
C GLN A 900 56.72 5.13 -52.67
N LEU A 901 56.05 5.52 -53.76
CA LEU A 901 56.70 6.13 -54.93
C LEU A 901 57.17 7.58 -54.67
N MET A 902 56.39 8.39 -53.95
CA MET A 902 56.75 9.77 -53.60
C MET A 902 57.75 9.90 -52.44
N HIS A 903 57.82 8.92 -51.53
CA HIS A 903 58.73 8.94 -50.39
C HIS A 903 60.17 8.61 -50.81
N ASN A 904 60.34 7.73 -51.81
CA ASN A 904 61.64 7.50 -52.46
C ASN A 904 62.13 8.73 -53.24
N ASP A 905 61.23 9.52 -53.82
CA ASP A 905 61.58 10.71 -54.61
C ASP A 905 61.84 11.95 -53.73
N LYS A 906 61.12 12.07 -52.60
CA LYS A 906 61.28 13.16 -51.62
C LYS A 906 62.51 12.99 -50.72
N GLN A 907 62.93 11.76 -50.39
CA GLN A 907 64.19 11.53 -49.67
C GLN A 907 65.42 11.83 -50.55
N ASN A 908 65.42 11.40 -51.81
CA ASN A 908 66.51 11.72 -52.75
C ASN A 908 66.69 13.23 -52.98
N LYS A 909 65.59 14.01 -52.97
CA LYS A 909 65.63 15.46 -53.14
C LYS A 909 66.11 16.21 -51.90
N LEU A 910 65.74 15.75 -50.70
CA LEU A 910 66.18 16.34 -49.42
C LEU A 910 67.65 15.99 -49.10
N GLU A 911 68.13 14.81 -49.50
CA GLU A 911 69.54 14.42 -49.39
C GLU A 911 70.42 15.21 -50.38
N GLN A 912 69.93 15.49 -51.61
CA GLN A 912 70.64 16.37 -52.56
C GLN A 912 70.72 17.82 -52.07
N GLU A 913 69.64 18.40 -51.53
CA GLU A 913 69.63 19.77 -51.01
C GLU A 913 70.51 19.96 -49.76
N ALA A 914 70.59 18.94 -48.88
CA ALA A 914 71.50 18.93 -47.74
C ALA A 914 72.97 18.77 -48.16
N THR A 915 73.24 17.95 -49.18
CA THR A 915 74.59 17.74 -49.73
C THR A 915 75.11 19.02 -50.43
N ILE A 916 74.26 19.71 -51.19
CA ILE A 916 74.59 20.98 -51.86
C ILE A 916 74.89 22.10 -50.84
N LYS A 917 74.11 22.20 -49.76
CA LYS A 917 74.39 23.17 -48.68
C LYS A 917 75.73 22.89 -48.00
N THR A 918 76.05 21.63 -47.74
CA THR A 918 77.32 21.21 -47.10
C THR A 918 78.52 21.51 -48.01
N ILE A 919 78.42 21.20 -49.30
CA ILE A 919 79.45 21.48 -50.32
C ILE A 919 79.68 23.00 -50.48
N SER A 920 78.61 23.81 -50.42
CA SER A 920 78.72 25.28 -50.55
C SER A 920 79.39 25.94 -49.35
N ALA A 921 79.17 25.41 -48.13
CA ALA A 921 79.81 25.89 -46.91
C ALA A 921 81.30 25.51 -46.88
N ASP A 922 81.64 24.27 -47.28
CA ASP A 922 83.02 23.79 -47.32
C ASP A 922 83.86 24.54 -48.37
N TYR A 923 83.26 24.86 -49.53
CA TYR A 923 83.88 25.72 -50.54
C TYR A 923 84.22 27.13 -50.03
N LEU A 924 83.32 27.76 -49.27
CA LEU A 924 83.56 29.11 -48.72
C LEU A 924 84.67 29.11 -47.67
N ILE A 925 84.77 28.04 -46.87
CA ILE A 925 85.85 27.84 -45.88
C ILE A 925 87.20 27.63 -46.59
N LYS A 926 87.26 26.72 -47.59
CA LYS A 926 88.49 26.44 -48.35
C LYS A 926 88.95 27.66 -49.15
N LYS A 927 88.04 28.41 -49.79
CA LYS A 927 88.34 29.67 -50.49
C LYS A 927 88.94 30.73 -49.55
N LYS A 928 88.53 30.74 -48.28
CA LYS A 928 89.07 31.65 -47.26
C LYS A 928 90.44 31.19 -46.73
N LYS A 929 90.64 29.87 -46.59
CA LYS A 929 91.92 29.24 -46.17
C LYS A 929 93.05 29.45 -47.19
N TYR A 930 92.75 29.40 -48.50
CA TYR A 930 93.75 29.52 -49.58
C TYR A 930 93.67 30.86 -50.34
N LYS A 931 93.33 31.94 -49.64
CA LYS A 931 93.17 33.29 -50.21
C LYS A 931 94.52 33.79 -50.76
N GLY A 932 94.66 33.85 -52.09
CA GLY A 932 95.89 34.28 -52.79
C GLY A 932 96.43 33.30 -53.84
N LEU A 933 95.89 32.08 -53.93
CA LEU A 933 96.21 31.10 -54.96
C LEU A 933 95.00 30.89 -55.88
N ASN A 934 95.16 31.09 -57.19
CA ASN A 934 94.06 31.18 -58.15
C ASN A 934 93.57 29.78 -58.60
N PHE A 935 93.03 28.99 -57.68
CA PHE A 935 92.57 27.62 -57.94
C PHE A 935 91.20 27.58 -58.66
N PRO A 936 90.99 26.67 -59.64
CA PRO A 936 89.68 26.44 -60.25
C PRO A 936 88.60 26.01 -59.25
N LYS A 937 87.36 26.47 -59.47
CA LYS A 937 86.24 26.27 -58.52
C LYS A 937 85.94 24.80 -58.19
N TYR A 938 86.08 23.88 -59.16
CA TYR A 938 85.79 22.46 -58.98
C TYR A 938 86.78 21.75 -58.04
N LEU A 939 88.03 22.21 -57.99
CA LEU A 939 89.07 21.64 -57.12
C LEU A 939 88.79 21.96 -55.64
N LEU A 940 88.39 23.21 -55.36
CA LEU A 940 87.97 23.67 -54.02
C LEU A 940 86.67 23.01 -53.50
N LEU A 941 85.93 22.30 -54.34
CA LEU A 941 84.71 21.56 -54.00
C LEU A 941 84.97 20.07 -53.69
N SER A 942 86.22 19.61 -53.79
CA SER A 942 86.60 18.22 -53.46
C SER A 942 86.82 18.02 -51.95
N ASN A 943 86.47 16.84 -51.41
CA ASN A 943 86.59 16.49 -49.98
C ASN A 943 88.02 16.08 -49.56
N LEU A 944 89.03 16.29 -50.39
CA LEU A 944 90.42 15.92 -50.10
C LEU A 944 91.11 17.00 -49.26
N ASP A 945 91.53 16.69 -48.03
CA ASP A 945 92.28 17.60 -47.15
C ASP A 945 93.79 17.43 -47.42
N LEU A 946 94.28 18.15 -48.42
CA LEU A 946 95.67 18.10 -48.88
C LEU A 946 96.41 19.39 -48.49
N ASP A 947 97.70 19.29 -48.17
CA ASP A 947 98.54 20.46 -47.89
C ASP A 947 98.73 21.35 -49.15
N GLY A 948 99.04 22.63 -48.93
CA GLY A 948 99.12 23.61 -50.02
C GLY A 948 100.22 23.33 -51.06
N THR A 949 101.20 22.48 -50.72
CA THR A 949 102.28 22.03 -51.59
C THR A 949 101.82 20.95 -52.58
N THR A 950 100.94 20.05 -52.16
CA THR A 950 100.37 18.99 -53.03
C THR A 950 99.41 19.58 -54.08
N TYR A 951 98.63 20.61 -53.72
CA TYR A 951 97.72 21.30 -54.64
C TYR A 951 98.44 22.02 -55.81
N ARG A 952 99.69 22.45 -55.62
CA ARG A 952 100.51 23.06 -56.68
C ARG A 952 101.12 22.02 -57.63
N SER A 953 101.31 20.78 -57.18
CA SER A 953 101.77 19.67 -58.02
C SER A 953 100.68 19.22 -59.01
N TRP A 954 99.40 19.21 -58.60
CA TRP A 954 98.27 18.79 -59.45
C TRP A 954 97.87 19.80 -60.53
N LEU A 955 98.12 21.10 -60.34
CA LEU A 955 97.93 22.11 -61.39
C LEU A 955 98.91 21.95 -62.57
N ASN A 956 99.99 21.19 -62.39
CA ASN A 956 100.97 20.88 -63.43
C ASN A 956 100.69 19.56 -64.18
N THR A 957 99.66 18.80 -63.81
CA THR A 957 99.24 17.57 -64.50
C THR A 957 98.02 17.84 -65.39
N LYS A 958 98.26 17.94 -66.70
CA LYS A 958 97.27 18.15 -67.77
C LYS A 958 96.31 16.96 -67.92
N THR A 959 95.09 17.07 -67.39
CA THR A 959 93.88 16.38 -67.90
C THR A 959 92.62 16.95 -67.23
N VAL A 960 91.97 17.94 -67.86
CA VAL A 960 90.64 18.44 -67.46
C VAL A 960 89.73 18.37 -68.69
N ILE A 961 88.54 17.80 -68.50
CA ILE A 961 87.47 17.62 -69.51
C ILE A 961 87.17 18.96 -70.19
N SER A 962 87.08 18.92 -71.52
CA SER A 962 86.96 20.11 -72.35
C SER A 962 85.52 20.63 -72.42
N GLU A 963 85.37 21.94 -72.63
CA GLU A 963 84.07 22.63 -72.76
C GLU A 963 83.21 22.10 -73.93
N LYS A 964 83.82 21.33 -74.85
CA LYS A 964 83.17 20.65 -75.97
C LYS A 964 82.39 19.41 -75.54
N GLU A 965 82.91 18.65 -74.58
CA GLU A 965 82.25 17.46 -74.01
C GLU A 965 81.04 17.84 -73.15
N LEU A 966 81.05 19.06 -72.58
CA LEU A 966 79.92 19.61 -71.81
C LEU A 966 78.72 19.99 -72.70
N LYS A 967 78.96 20.40 -73.96
CA LYS A 967 77.89 20.79 -74.92
C LYS A 967 77.21 19.59 -75.57
N GLU A 968 77.88 18.46 -75.67
CA GLU A 968 77.31 17.20 -76.17
C GLU A 968 76.31 16.59 -75.17
N PHE A 969 76.55 16.77 -73.87
CA PHE A 969 75.65 16.35 -72.80
C PHE A 969 74.31 17.10 -72.82
N GLN A 970 74.32 18.42 -73.03
CA GLN A 970 73.12 19.26 -73.08
C GLN A 970 72.24 19.00 -74.32
N ALA A 971 72.83 18.53 -75.42
CA ALA A 971 72.09 18.17 -76.63
C ALA A 971 71.27 16.87 -76.47
N ASN A 972 71.78 15.92 -75.68
CA ASN A 972 71.07 14.67 -75.38
C ASN A 972 69.87 14.87 -74.43
N GLU A 973 69.94 15.86 -73.54
CA GLU A 973 68.85 16.21 -72.61
C GLU A 973 67.63 16.80 -73.33
N LYS A 974 67.85 17.58 -74.40
CA LYS A 974 66.77 18.16 -75.23
C LYS A 974 66.00 17.09 -76.02
N LYS A 975 66.70 16.06 -76.51
CA LYS A 975 66.12 14.93 -77.25
C LYS A 975 65.22 14.04 -76.37
N HIS A 976 65.52 13.96 -75.07
CA HIS A 976 64.74 13.17 -74.11
C HIS A 976 63.40 13.84 -73.77
N ASN A 977 63.36 15.18 -73.63
CA ASN A 977 62.13 15.93 -73.33
C ASN A 977 61.12 15.94 -74.49
N GLU A 978 61.56 15.86 -75.75
CA GLU A 978 60.67 15.72 -76.91
C GLU A 978 59.97 14.35 -76.97
N GLN A 979 60.59 13.28 -76.48
CA GLN A 979 59.97 11.94 -76.39
C GLN A 979 58.91 11.85 -75.28
N CYS A 980 59.03 12.60 -74.18
CA CYS A 980 58.05 12.62 -73.10
C CYS A 980 56.72 13.30 -73.49
N ASN A 981 56.74 14.31 -74.36
CA ASN A 981 55.52 14.99 -74.79
C ASN A 981 54.65 14.13 -75.73
N ILE A 982 55.26 13.27 -76.55
CA ILE A 982 54.55 12.31 -77.43
C ILE A 982 53.74 11.28 -76.61
N LEU A 983 54.23 10.88 -75.43
CA LEU A 983 53.54 9.94 -74.54
C LEU A 983 52.34 10.56 -73.79
N VAL A 984 52.33 11.88 -73.59
CA VAL A 984 51.20 12.61 -72.96
C VAL A 984 50.03 12.75 -73.92
N ASP A 985 50.29 12.97 -75.22
CA ASP A 985 49.25 13.02 -76.25
C ASP A 985 48.63 11.62 -76.53
N TYR A 986 49.43 10.56 -76.46
CA TYR A 986 48.93 9.18 -76.60
C TYR A 986 47.97 8.78 -75.46
N LYS A 987 48.22 9.27 -74.23
CA LYS A 987 47.33 9.05 -73.07
C LYS A 987 46.01 9.81 -73.22
N LYS A 988 46.04 11.02 -73.76
CA LYS A 988 44.84 11.85 -73.98
C LYS A 988 43.92 11.23 -75.04
N GLN A 989 44.49 10.64 -76.10
CA GLN A 989 43.73 9.86 -77.09
C GLN A 989 43.12 8.58 -76.51
N LEU A 990 43.81 7.92 -75.55
CA LEU A 990 43.28 6.74 -74.85
C LEU A 990 42.12 7.10 -73.88
N ASP A 991 42.24 8.23 -73.18
CA ASP A 991 41.21 8.72 -72.25
C ASP A 991 39.93 9.21 -72.97
N ASP A 992 40.03 9.68 -74.21
CA ASP A 992 38.89 10.06 -75.05
C ASP A 992 38.23 8.84 -75.73
N GLN A 993 38.97 7.76 -76.01
CA GLN A 993 38.43 6.49 -76.49
C GLN A 993 37.73 5.65 -75.40
N LEU A 994 38.04 5.88 -74.12
CA LEU A 994 37.40 5.22 -72.97
C LEU A 994 36.15 5.96 -72.44
N LYS A 995 35.71 7.04 -73.10
CA LYS A 995 34.50 7.82 -72.78
C LYS A 995 33.28 7.52 -73.67
N VAL A 996 33.41 6.62 -74.65
CA VAL A 996 32.30 5.90 -75.31
C VAL A 996 32.22 4.51 -74.68
#